data_AF-A0A3M1JZT6-F1
#
_entry.id   AF-A0A3M1JZT6-F1
#
_cell.length_a   1.000
_cell.length_b   1.000
_cell.length_c   1.000
_cell.angle_alpha   90.00
_cell.angle_beta   90.00
_cell.angle_gamma   90.00
#
_symmetry.space_group_name_H-M   'P 1'
#
loop_
_entity.id
_entity.type
_entity.pdbx_description
1 polymer ?
#
loop_
_entity_poly.entity_id
_entity_poly.type
_entity_poly.pdbx_seq_one_letter_code
_entity_poly.pdbx_strand_id
1 'polypeptide(L)'
;GEALANAREKEAAGFTFSYDMLGEAALTAPDAARYHEAYAQAIDALAAVARSSDIRANPGISIKLSALHPRYHYAQRERVMDELVPRVLSLAKAASAAHIGLNIDAEEADRLDLSLDVIETVLADPGLAGWEGFGIVVQAYGQRARPLLTWIDALAEALERRVMVRLVKGAYWDTEIKRAQILGIERFPVFTRKAATDVSYIANARLLLAMSGRVYPQFATHNAHTAAAVLHMAGAGRDFEFQRLHGMGEALHDHLHAACGVRSRIYAPVGAHEDLLAYLVRRLLENGANSSFVNQIIDEDVPPEEVAADPFEKIARAGAQIANPLIVRPPDLFGERRRNSKGYDLADPLTMADLKSARTAFASHVWRACPLIAAPADPLPERDIVSPADPACRVGHVAESSPADVEAALSCAAPWAAPVAERAAVLQRASDLFEAHAAELHALAAREAGKTWPDCVSEVREAVDFLRYYAEAAREQGEGEPRGIFTCISPWNFPLAIFTGQIAAALATGNGVLAKPAEATPLIAMRAVELLHAAGVPRAVLQLLPGEGGTVGAALTSDPRVDGVCFTGSTATAQAINRAMAQTLDPLAPLIAETGGINAMIVDSTALPEQAVRDILASAFQSAGQRCSALRVLYLQNDIADRILEMLFGAMDELALGDPQLLKTDIGPLIDAEAQRSISAYVEAARDAGRLLKQLTAPRQGFFVGPAVIAVS
;
A
#
# COMPACT_ATOMS: atom_id res chain seq x y z
N GLY A 1 -26.96 -17.19 19.12
CA GLY A 1 -27.67 -17.88 20.20
C GLY A 1 -27.35 -17.28 21.55
N GLU A 2 -26.15 -17.55 22.06
CA GLU A 2 -25.69 -17.06 23.37
C GLU A 2 -25.75 -15.52 23.52
N ALA A 3 -25.24 -14.78 22.53
CA ALA A 3 -25.29 -13.32 22.54
C ALA A 3 -26.71 -12.74 22.68
N LEU A 4 -27.72 -13.39 22.06
CA LEU A 4 -29.12 -13.01 22.18
C LEU A 4 -29.68 -13.30 23.58
N ALA A 5 -29.23 -14.38 24.23
CA ALA A 5 -29.63 -14.68 25.60
C ALA A 5 -29.06 -13.62 26.58
N ASN A 6 -27.80 -13.23 26.39
CA ASN A 6 -27.13 -12.22 27.20
C ASN A 6 -27.69 -10.80 26.97
N ALA A 7 -28.27 -10.53 25.81
CA ALA A 7 -28.88 -9.24 25.48
C ALA A 7 -30.19 -8.96 26.25
N ARG A 8 -30.93 -10.00 26.65
CA ARG A 8 -32.31 -9.89 27.19
C ARG A 8 -32.47 -8.93 28.35
N GLU A 9 -31.51 -8.91 29.28
CA GLU A 9 -31.57 -8.02 30.45
C GLU A 9 -31.51 -6.55 30.04
N LYS A 10 -30.57 -6.18 29.16
CA LYS A 10 -30.43 -4.80 28.66
C LYS A 10 -31.56 -4.44 27.69
N GLU A 11 -32.06 -5.38 26.88
CA GLU A 11 -33.25 -5.17 26.04
C GLU A 11 -34.49 -4.86 26.88
N ALA A 12 -34.70 -5.59 27.99
CA ALA A 12 -35.78 -5.31 28.94
C ALA A 12 -35.63 -3.92 29.60
N ALA A 13 -34.40 -3.42 29.72
CA ALA A 13 -34.09 -2.07 30.19
C ALA A 13 -34.17 -0.99 29.08
N GLY A 14 -34.59 -1.31 27.86
CA GLY A 14 -34.83 -0.35 26.78
C GLY A 14 -33.64 -0.12 25.82
N PHE A 15 -32.55 -0.87 25.96
CA PHE A 15 -31.42 -0.85 25.03
C PHE A 15 -31.72 -1.68 23.78
N THR A 16 -31.06 -1.33 22.67
CA THR A 16 -31.06 -2.14 21.44
C THR A 16 -29.65 -2.62 21.11
N PHE A 17 -29.51 -3.54 20.16
CA PHE A 17 -28.21 -4.12 19.80
C PHE A 17 -27.90 -3.99 18.31
N SER A 18 -26.61 -3.88 17.97
CA SER A 18 -26.04 -4.11 16.63
C SER A 18 -24.99 -5.20 16.76
N TYR A 19 -25.19 -6.35 16.14
CA TYR A 19 -24.26 -7.48 16.28
C TYR A 19 -23.14 -7.39 15.24
N ASP A 20 -21.90 -7.53 15.69
CA ASP A 20 -20.69 -7.58 14.86
C ASP A 20 -20.14 -9.00 14.87
N MET A 21 -20.19 -9.69 13.73
CA MET A 21 -19.82 -11.10 13.64
C MET A 21 -18.31 -11.34 13.58
N LEU A 22 -17.50 -10.33 13.95
CA LEU A 22 -16.03 -10.32 13.98
C LEU A 22 -15.31 -10.65 12.66
N GLY A 23 -16.04 -10.97 11.60
CA GLY A 23 -15.47 -11.23 10.29
C GLY A 23 -14.87 -9.98 9.67
N GLU A 24 -13.58 -10.04 9.35
CA GLU A 24 -12.84 -9.02 8.60
C GLU A 24 -11.73 -9.66 7.77
N ALA A 25 -11.27 -8.94 6.74
CA ALA A 25 -10.07 -9.26 5.97
C ALA A 25 -10.02 -10.72 5.46
N ALA A 26 -11.06 -11.16 4.76
CA ALA A 26 -11.01 -12.44 4.04
C ALA A 26 -9.76 -12.47 3.15
N LEU A 27 -9.05 -13.60 3.14
CA LEU A 27 -7.90 -13.81 2.27
C LEU A 27 -8.20 -14.79 1.13
N THR A 28 -9.23 -15.62 1.30
CA THR A 28 -9.61 -16.65 0.36
C THR A 28 -11.10 -16.53 -0.02
N ALA A 29 -11.48 -17.04 -1.20
CA ALA A 29 -12.91 -17.14 -1.55
C ALA A 29 -13.73 -17.97 -0.54
N PRO A 30 -13.23 -19.12 0.00
CA PRO A 30 -13.89 -19.82 1.09
C PRO A 30 -14.11 -19.00 2.36
N ASP A 31 -13.14 -18.15 2.77
CA ASP A 31 -13.34 -17.24 3.90
C ASP A 31 -14.50 -16.29 3.64
N ALA A 32 -14.52 -15.68 2.46
CA ALA A 32 -15.57 -14.73 2.10
C ALA A 32 -16.96 -15.39 2.05
N ALA A 33 -17.04 -16.63 1.58
CA ALA A 33 -18.27 -17.41 1.60
C ALA A 33 -18.71 -17.78 3.03
N ARG A 34 -17.76 -18.19 3.89
CA ARG A 34 -18.00 -18.50 5.30
C ARG A 34 -18.52 -17.28 6.06
N TYR A 35 -17.93 -16.11 5.85
CA TYR A 35 -18.40 -14.87 6.47
C TYR A 35 -19.78 -14.45 5.94
N HIS A 36 -20.02 -14.58 4.63
CA HIS A 36 -21.34 -14.31 4.05
C HIS A 36 -22.43 -15.18 4.68
N GLU A 37 -22.18 -16.49 4.82
CA GLU A 37 -23.09 -17.42 5.47
C GLU A 37 -23.28 -17.09 6.96
N ALA A 38 -22.21 -16.75 7.67
CA ALA A 38 -22.30 -16.34 9.08
C ALA A 38 -23.17 -15.08 9.26
N TYR A 39 -23.05 -14.09 8.36
CA TYR A 39 -23.92 -12.93 8.36
C TYR A 39 -25.38 -13.30 8.02
N ALA A 40 -25.62 -14.18 7.05
CA ALA A 40 -26.97 -14.63 6.70
C ALA A 40 -27.66 -15.35 7.88
N GLN A 41 -26.97 -16.29 8.52
CA GLN A 41 -27.47 -17.00 9.70
C GLN A 41 -27.72 -16.07 10.89
N ALA A 42 -26.87 -15.06 11.07
CA ALA A 42 -27.09 -14.03 12.07
C ALA A 42 -28.35 -13.22 11.77
N ILE A 43 -28.57 -12.80 10.52
CA ILE A 43 -29.80 -12.10 10.10
C ILE A 43 -31.04 -12.96 10.39
N ASP A 44 -31.03 -14.25 10.06
CA ASP A 44 -32.14 -15.17 10.34
C ASP A 44 -32.43 -15.28 11.84
N ALA A 45 -31.38 -15.40 12.67
CA ALA A 45 -31.52 -15.43 14.12
C ALA A 45 -32.10 -14.12 14.69
N LEU A 46 -31.74 -12.98 14.11
CA LEU A 46 -32.25 -11.66 14.50
C LEU A 46 -33.70 -11.43 14.04
N ALA A 47 -34.07 -11.93 12.87
CA ALA A 47 -35.45 -11.90 12.37
C ALA A 47 -36.42 -12.57 13.36
N ALA A 48 -35.97 -13.65 14.00
CA ALA A 48 -36.77 -14.38 14.99
C ALA A 48 -37.07 -13.55 16.25
N VAL A 49 -36.35 -12.47 16.54
CA VAL A 49 -36.56 -11.60 17.72
C VAL A 49 -36.94 -10.16 17.37
N ALA A 50 -36.91 -9.77 16.09
CA ALA A 50 -37.46 -8.52 15.61
C ALA A 50 -38.99 -8.52 15.76
N ARG A 51 -39.54 -7.52 16.46
CA ARG A 51 -40.98 -7.46 16.84
C ARG A 51 -41.61 -6.09 16.61
N SER A 52 -40.80 -5.05 16.46
CA SER A 52 -41.27 -3.69 16.27
C SER A 52 -41.49 -3.40 14.80
N SER A 53 -42.51 -2.59 14.48
CA SER A 53 -42.63 -1.94 13.17
C SER A 53 -41.63 -0.79 13.00
N ASP A 54 -41.15 -0.22 14.10
CA ASP A 54 -40.05 0.73 14.10
C ASP A 54 -38.71 -0.01 14.08
N ILE A 55 -38.03 0.00 12.93
CA ILE A 55 -36.75 -0.68 12.70
C ILE A 55 -35.68 -0.27 13.70
N ARG A 56 -35.73 0.98 14.17
CA ARG A 56 -34.81 1.54 15.16
C ARG A 56 -34.99 0.92 16.56
N ALA A 57 -36.08 0.20 16.81
CA ALA A 57 -36.31 -0.55 18.05
C ALA A 57 -35.98 -2.05 17.90
N ASN A 58 -35.79 -2.54 16.67
CA ASN A 58 -35.32 -3.90 16.43
C ASN A 58 -33.78 -3.98 16.60
N PRO A 59 -33.23 -5.18 16.82
CA PRO A 59 -31.79 -5.38 16.72
C PRO A 59 -31.33 -5.14 15.27
N GLY A 60 -30.03 -4.95 15.10
CA GLY A 60 -29.40 -4.84 13.79
C GLY A 60 -28.11 -5.64 13.72
N ILE A 61 -27.49 -5.62 12.55
CA ILE A 61 -26.20 -6.24 12.28
C ILE A 61 -25.24 -5.20 11.70
N SER A 62 -23.95 -5.39 11.95
CA SER A 62 -22.84 -4.67 11.33
C SER A 62 -22.02 -5.64 10.50
N ILE A 63 -21.74 -5.28 9.26
CA ILE A 63 -20.93 -6.07 8.33
C ILE A 63 -19.69 -5.27 7.90
N LYS A 64 -18.60 -5.97 7.62
CA LYS A 64 -17.38 -5.39 7.02
C LYS A 64 -17.23 -5.89 5.59
N LEU A 65 -16.98 -4.98 4.66
CA LEU A 65 -16.87 -5.31 3.23
C LEU A 65 -15.65 -6.19 2.96
N SER A 66 -14.55 -5.99 3.69
CA SER A 66 -13.37 -6.84 3.59
C SER A 66 -13.59 -8.30 3.99
N ALA A 67 -14.62 -8.59 4.79
CA ALA A 67 -14.98 -9.96 5.13
C ALA A 67 -15.66 -10.69 3.98
N LEU A 68 -16.24 -9.96 3.03
CA LEU A 68 -17.12 -10.49 2.00
C LEU A 68 -16.43 -10.62 0.64
N HIS A 69 -15.16 -10.21 0.53
CA HIS A 69 -14.38 -10.38 -0.69
C HIS A 69 -12.86 -10.40 -0.39
N PRO A 70 -12.11 -11.41 -0.87
CA PRO A 70 -10.70 -11.55 -0.51
C PRO A 70 -9.81 -10.46 -1.11
N ARG A 71 -10.30 -9.80 -2.16
CA ARG A 71 -9.60 -8.75 -2.90
C ARG A 71 -10.32 -7.41 -2.82
N TYR A 72 -10.83 -7.06 -1.63
CA TYR A 72 -11.49 -5.77 -1.38
C TYR A 72 -10.49 -4.61 -1.30
N HIS A 73 -10.04 -4.16 -2.48
CA HIS A 73 -9.18 -2.99 -2.68
C HIS A 73 -9.38 -2.40 -4.08
N TYR A 74 -9.03 -1.12 -4.25
CA TYR A 74 -9.39 -0.34 -5.43
C TYR A 74 -8.84 -0.91 -6.75
N ALA A 75 -7.66 -1.54 -6.71
CA ALA A 75 -7.07 -2.17 -7.90
C ALA A 75 -7.94 -3.29 -8.48
N GLN A 76 -8.80 -3.90 -7.66
CA GLN A 76 -9.71 -4.99 -8.03
C GLN A 76 -11.17 -4.53 -8.10
N ARG A 77 -11.39 -3.23 -8.37
CA ARG A 77 -12.74 -2.62 -8.42
C ARG A 77 -13.73 -3.41 -9.27
N GLU A 78 -13.34 -3.87 -10.45
CA GLU A 78 -14.20 -4.67 -11.35
C GLU A 78 -14.72 -5.92 -10.63
N ARG A 79 -13.82 -6.74 -10.06
CA ARG A 79 -14.18 -7.93 -9.27
C ARG A 79 -15.05 -7.58 -8.07
N VAL A 80 -14.73 -6.50 -7.36
CA VAL A 80 -15.54 -6.05 -6.22
C VAL A 80 -16.97 -5.72 -6.65
N MET A 81 -17.15 -4.98 -7.75
CA MET A 81 -18.49 -4.67 -8.25
C MET A 81 -19.24 -5.92 -8.72
N ASP A 82 -18.55 -6.89 -9.33
CA ASP A 82 -19.19 -8.09 -9.87
C ASP A 82 -19.45 -9.18 -8.81
N GLU A 83 -18.60 -9.28 -7.79
CA GLU A 83 -18.59 -10.40 -6.83
C GLU A 83 -19.05 -9.97 -5.42
N LEU A 84 -18.63 -8.79 -4.93
CA LEU A 84 -18.97 -8.32 -3.58
C LEU A 84 -20.37 -7.71 -3.53
N VAL A 85 -20.74 -6.88 -4.51
CA VAL A 85 -22.06 -6.20 -4.53
C VAL A 85 -23.21 -7.20 -4.45
N PRO A 86 -23.25 -8.32 -5.21
CA PRO A 86 -24.33 -9.30 -5.08
C PRO A 86 -24.43 -9.92 -3.67
N ARG A 87 -23.30 -10.16 -3.00
CA ARG A 87 -23.25 -10.69 -1.63
C ARG A 87 -23.83 -9.70 -0.63
N VAL A 88 -23.42 -8.43 -0.72
CA VAL A 88 -23.94 -7.36 0.15
C VAL A 88 -25.43 -7.14 -0.10
N LEU A 89 -25.84 -7.13 -1.36
CA LEU A 89 -27.24 -6.97 -1.75
C LEU A 89 -28.13 -8.10 -1.21
N SER A 90 -27.65 -9.36 -1.24
CA SER A 90 -28.41 -10.48 -0.68
C SER A 90 -28.63 -10.32 0.83
N LEU A 91 -27.60 -9.89 1.56
CA LEU A 91 -27.69 -9.62 3.00
C LEU A 91 -28.62 -8.43 3.28
N ALA A 92 -28.54 -7.36 2.48
CA ALA A 92 -29.42 -6.20 2.59
C ALA A 92 -30.90 -6.57 2.35
N LYS A 93 -31.19 -7.42 1.35
CA LYS A 93 -32.54 -7.92 1.10
C LYS A 93 -33.06 -8.80 2.24
N ALA A 94 -32.21 -9.66 2.79
CA ALA A 94 -32.56 -10.48 3.96
C ALA A 94 -32.84 -9.60 5.19
N ALA A 95 -32.01 -8.60 5.47
CA ALA A 95 -32.21 -7.66 6.58
C ALA A 95 -33.48 -6.79 6.39
N SER A 96 -33.76 -6.37 5.15
CA SER A 96 -35.00 -5.69 4.77
C SER A 96 -36.23 -6.54 5.06
N ALA A 97 -36.25 -7.79 4.60
CA ALA A 97 -37.35 -8.73 4.85
C ALA A 97 -37.53 -9.04 6.35
N ALA A 98 -36.44 -9.05 7.11
CA ALA A 98 -36.45 -9.24 8.56
C ALA A 98 -36.82 -7.97 9.35
N HIS A 99 -36.97 -6.81 8.69
CA HIS A 99 -37.18 -5.51 9.32
C HIS A 99 -36.13 -5.16 10.39
N ILE A 100 -34.85 -5.46 10.11
CA ILE A 100 -33.71 -5.13 10.97
C ILE A 100 -32.75 -4.16 10.29
N GLY A 101 -31.95 -3.44 11.08
CA GLY A 101 -30.89 -2.59 10.55
C GLY A 101 -29.69 -3.42 10.07
N LEU A 102 -29.06 -3.01 8.97
CA LEU A 102 -27.78 -3.55 8.48
C LEU A 102 -26.84 -2.39 8.22
N ASN A 103 -25.74 -2.34 8.97
CA ASN A 103 -24.75 -1.28 8.89
C ASN A 103 -23.49 -1.77 8.16
N ILE A 104 -23.02 -1.00 7.20
CA ILE A 104 -21.70 -1.20 6.59
C ILE A 104 -20.68 -0.45 7.42
N ASP A 105 -19.82 -1.20 8.11
CA ASP A 105 -18.73 -0.65 8.92
C ASP A 105 -17.65 -0.02 8.02
N ALA A 106 -17.07 1.09 8.48
CA ALA A 106 -16.01 1.81 7.79
C ALA A 106 -14.63 1.27 8.22
N GLU A 107 -13.78 0.99 7.24
CA GLU A 107 -12.46 0.37 7.42
C GLU A 107 -11.34 1.40 7.17
N GLU A 108 -10.24 1.01 6.53
CA GLU A 108 -9.12 1.93 6.19
C GLU A 108 -9.50 2.97 5.13
N ALA A 109 -8.77 4.09 5.13
CA ALA A 109 -9.09 5.25 4.30
C ALA A 109 -8.98 4.98 2.79
N ASP A 110 -8.11 4.07 2.37
CA ASP A 110 -7.93 3.65 0.97
C ASP A 110 -9.11 2.85 0.42
N ARG A 111 -10.00 2.36 1.29
CA ARG A 111 -11.23 1.64 0.91
C ARG A 111 -12.44 2.55 0.80
N LEU A 112 -12.35 3.81 1.23
CA LEU A 112 -13.51 4.70 1.27
C LEU A 112 -14.17 4.84 -0.10
N ASP A 113 -13.45 5.27 -1.13
CA ASP A 113 -14.05 5.52 -2.46
C ASP A 113 -14.67 4.24 -3.06
N LEU A 114 -14.00 3.10 -2.91
CA LEU A 114 -14.53 1.81 -3.34
C LEU A 114 -15.79 1.40 -2.56
N SER A 115 -15.86 1.71 -1.27
CA SER A 115 -17.07 1.47 -0.48
C SER A 115 -18.26 2.30 -0.97
N LEU A 116 -18.02 3.51 -1.48
CA LEU A 116 -19.09 4.38 -2.01
C LEU A 116 -19.73 3.76 -3.25
N ASP A 117 -18.92 3.22 -4.17
CA ASP A 117 -19.42 2.52 -5.35
C ASP A 117 -20.33 1.34 -4.97
N VAL A 118 -19.89 0.54 -3.98
CA VAL A 118 -20.65 -0.60 -3.45
C VAL A 118 -21.95 -0.15 -2.79
N ILE A 119 -21.87 0.86 -1.92
CA ILE A 119 -23.02 1.41 -1.18
C ILE A 119 -24.06 1.98 -2.15
N GLU A 120 -23.65 2.81 -3.11
CA GLU A 120 -24.53 3.41 -4.09
C GLU A 120 -25.26 2.33 -4.90
N THR A 121 -24.53 1.35 -5.40
CA THR A 121 -25.10 0.26 -6.21
C THR A 121 -26.10 -0.58 -5.41
N VAL A 122 -25.78 -0.93 -4.16
CA VAL A 122 -26.68 -1.71 -3.31
C VAL A 122 -27.92 -0.90 -2.93
N LEU A 123 -27.74 0.34 -2.45
CA LEU A 123 -28.84 1.18 -1.98
C LEU A 123 -29.82 1.54 -3.10
N ALA A 124 -29.33 1.66 -4.34
CA ALA A 124 -30.14 1.94 -5.53
C ALA A 124 -31.06 0.77 -5.93
N ASP A 125 -30.88 -0.45 -5.40
CA ASP A 125 -31.74 -1.59 -5.73
C ASP A 125 -33.22 -1.29 -5.36
N PRO A 126 -34.16 -1.42 -6.31
CA PRO A 126 -35.58 -1.15 -6.06
C PRO A 126 -36.21 -2.05 -5.00
N GLY A 127 -35.68 -3.26 -4.79
CA GLY A 127 -36.14 -4.20 -3.77
C GLY A 127 -35.84 -3.77 -2.33
N LEU A 128 -35.07 -2.69 -2.15
CA LEU A 128 -34.84 -2.05 -0.85
C LEU A 128 -35.74 -0.84 -0.60
N ALA A 129 -36.63 -0.47 -1.53
CA ALA A 129 -37.50 0.70 -1.38
C ALA A 129 -38.41 0.56 -0.15
N GLY A 130 -38.55 1.65 0.62
CA GLY A 130 -39.32 1.67 1.87
C GLY A 130 -38.64 1.04 3.09
N TRP A 131 -37.45 0.46 2.95
CA TRP A 131 -36.65 -0.01 4.09
C TRP A 131 -35.69 1.08 4.58
N GLU A 132 -35.88 1.50 5.84
CA GLU A 132 -35.08 2.55 6.50
C GLU A 132 -33.89 1.99 7.32
N GLY A 133 -33.54 0.72 7.12
CA GLY A 133 -32.54 0.02 7.94
C GLY A 133 -31.13 -0.01 7.38
N PHE A 134 -30.89 0.53 6.19
CA PHE A 134 -29.56 0.55 5.59
C PHE A 134 -28.68 1.58 6.30
N GLY A 135 -27.56 1.10 6.86
CA GLY A 135 -26.66 1.89 7.69
C GLY A 135 -25.29 2.10 7.05
N ILE A 136 -24.74 3.30 7.19
CA ILE A 136 -23.41 3.67 6.71
C ILE A 136 -22.61 4.25 7.88
N VAL A 137 -21.40 3.73 8.12
CA VAL A 137 -20.49 4.29 9.13
C VAL A 137 -19.63 5.40 8.52
N VAL A 138 -19.49 6.52 9.22
CA VAL A 138 -18.65 7.67 8.85
C VAL A 138 -17.64 7.96 9.96
N GLN A 139 -16.36 8.04 9.60
CA GLN A 139 -15.27 8.23 10.55
C GLN A 139 -14.86 9.71 10.63
N ALA A 140 -15.20 10.39 11.73
CA ALA A 140 -14.95 11.81 11.93
C ALA A 140 -13.47 12.21 12.02
N TYR A 141 -12.55 11.26 12.26
CA TYR A 141 -11.11 11.50 12.21
C TYR A 141 -10.59 11.75 10.79
N GLY A 142 -11.37 11.42 9.76
CA GLY A 142 -11.01 11.48 8.36
C GLY A 142 -11.38 12.84 7.82
N GLN A 143 -10.48 13.44 7.05
CA GLN A 143 -10.69 14.79 6.52
C GLN A 143 -11.85 14.85 5.50
N ARG A 144 -12.26 13.68 4.99
CA ARG A 144 -13.38 13.50 4.04
C ARG A 144 -14.74 13.26 4.71
N ALA A 145 -14.84 13.23 6.03
CA ALA A 145 -16.08 12.92 6.75
C ALA A 145 -17.24 13.88 6.38
N ARG A 146 -16.98 15.19 6.31
CA ARG A 146 -18.03 16.17 5.96
C ARG A 146 -18.48 16.04 4.50
N PRO A 147 -17.58 16.03 3.48
CA PRO A 147 -17.97 15.73 2.10
C PRO A 147 -18.77 14.42 1.96
N LEU A 148 -18.37 13.36 2.68
CA LEU A 148 -19.07 12.09 2.68
C LEU A 148 -20.50 12.22 3.20
N LEU A 149 -20.74 12.95 4.29
CA LEU A 149 -22.10 13.18 4.80
C LEU A 149 -22.97 13.94 3.80
N THR A 150 -22.41 14.93 3.11
CA THR A 150 -23.11 15.65 2.03
C THR A 150 -23.46 14.70 0.88
N TRP A 151 -22.54 13.80 0.50
CA TRP A 151 -22.80 12.79 -0.52
C TRP A 151 -23.90 11.81 -0.10
N ILE A 152 -23.88 11.34 1.16
CA ILE A 152 -24.92 10.45 1.71
C ILE A 152 -26.30 11.13 1.68
N ASP A 153 -26.41 12.40 2.09
CA ASP A 153 -27.69 13.14 2.05
C ASP A 153 -28.21 13.31 0.62
N ALA A 154 -27.32 13.64 -0.32
CA ALA A 154 -27.67 13.76 -1.74
C ALA A 154 -28.10 12.41 -2.35
N LEU A 155 -27.42 11.32 -2.01
CA LEU A 155 -27.78 9.97 -2.46
C LEU A 155 -29.14 9.54 -1.88
N ALA A 156 -29.36 9.78 -0.58
CA ALA A 156 -30.63 9.50 0.08
C ALA A 156 -31.79 10.29 -0.53
N GLU A 157 -31.57 11.57 -0.85
CA GLU A 157 -32.54 12.40 -1.57
C GLU A 157 -32.83 11.86 -2.98
N ALA A 158 -31.80 11.55 -3.77
CA ALA A 158 -31.95 11.08 -5.13
C ALA A 158 -32.66 9.73 -5.25
N LEU A 159 -32.46 8.84 -4.26
CA LEU A 159 -33.07 7.51 -4.22
C LEU A 159 -34.38 7.44 -3.41
N GLU A 160 -34.83 8.58 -2.87
CA GLU A 160 -35.97 8.69 -1.94
C GLU A 160 -35.87 7.69 -0.77
N ARG A 161 -34.69 7.60 -0.16
CA ARG A 161 -34.40 6.71 0.97
C ARG A 161 -34.19 7.49 2.26
N ARG A 162 -34.47 6.82 3.36
CA ARG A 162 -33.96 7.21 4.67
C ARG A 162 -32.89 6.23 5.12
N VAL A 163 -31.70 6.72 5.42
CA VAL A 163 -30.53 5.88 5.77
C VAL A 163 -30.09 6.12 7.21
N MET A 164 -29.61 5.08 7.87
CA MET A 164 -28.97 5.21 9.18
C MET A 164 -27.52 5.65 8.97
N VAL A 165 -27.05 6.66 9.71
CA VAL A 165 -25.64 7.08 9.62
C VAL A 165 -24.99 7.03 10.98
N ARG A 166 -24.05 6.11 11.14
CA ARG A 166 -23.26 5.96 12.35
C ARG A 166 -22.03 6.84 12.28
N LEU A 167 -22.02 7.90 13.08
CA LEU A 167 -20.84 8.75 13.24
C LEU A 167 -19.94 8.17 14.34
N VAL A 168 -18.76 7.73 13.95
CA VAL A 168 -17.68 7.29 14.85
C VAL A 168 -16.51 8.27 14.79
N LYS A 169 -15.52 8.15 15.69
CA LYS A 169 -14.25 8.85 15.51
C LYS A 169 -13.41 8.16 14.43
N GLY A 170 -13.04 6.90 14.64
CA GLY A 170 -12.24 6.09 13.71
C GLY A 170 -11.31 5.15 14.48
N ALA A 171 -10.98 4.00 13.91
CA ALA A 171 -10.31 2.90 14.60
C ALA A 171 -8.94 2.51 14.00
N TYR A 172 -8.48 3.20 12.97
CA TYR A 172 -7.27 2.85 12.19
C TYR A 172 -6.19 3.95 12.22
N TRP A 173 -6.25 4.88 13.18
CA TRP A 173 -5.51 6.14 13.12
C TRP A 173 -3.99 5.96 12.95
N ASP A 174 -3.37 5.09 13.75
CA ASP A 174 -1.93 4.82 13.69
C ASP A 174 -1.52 4.13 12.38
N THR A 175 -2.36 3.22 11.88
CA THR A 175 -2.23 2.56 10.58
C THR A 175 -2.25 3.60 9.46
N GLU A 176 -3.16 4.58 9.50
CA GLU A 176 -3.24 5.65 8.50
C GLU A 176 -2.01 6.57 8.52
N ILE A 177 -1.48 6.89 9.71
CA ILE A 177 -0.23 7.64 9.85
C ILE A 177 0.93 6.85 9.22
N LYS A 178 1.09 5.58 9.59
CA LYS A 178 2.16 4.71 9.06
C LYS A 178 2.04 4.52 7.54
N ARG A 179 0.85 4.22 7.03
CA ARG A 179 0.61 4.01 5.59
C ARG A 179 0.97 5.26 4.79
N ALA A 180 0.50 6.44 5.20
CA ALA A 180 0.83 7.68 4.50
C ALA A 180 2.34 7.97 4.49
N GLN A 181 3.05 7.68 5.59
CA GLN A 181 4.51 7.83 5.68
C GLN A 181 5.25 6.86 4.75
N ILE A 182 4.85 5.57 4.74
CA ILE A 182 5.40 4.56 3.84
C ILE A 182 5.16 4.95 2.38
N LEU A 183 3.94 5.37 2.04
CA LEU A 183 3.57 5.75 0.68
C LEU A 183 4.23 7.05 0.21
N GLY A 184 4.77 7.88 1.10
CA GLY A 184 5.40 9.15 0.73
C GLY A 184 4.43 10.17 0.14
N ILE A 185 3.15 10.12 0.54
CA ILE A 185 2.10 11.03 0.06
C ILE A 185 2.10 12.35 0.85
N GLU A 186 1.64 13.45 0.24
CA GLU A 186 1.80 14.78 0.84
C GLU A 186 1.03 14.96 2.16
N ARG A 187 -0.11 14.29 2.31
CA ARG A 187 -1.06 14.53 3.41
C ARG A 187 -1.53 13.23 4.03
N PHE A 188 -1.77 13.28 5.33
CA PHE A 188 -2.49 12.22 6.03
C PHE A 188 -3.97 12.25 5.67
N PRO A 189 -4.64 11.10 5.49
CA PRO A 189 -6.08 11.06 5.26
C PRO A 189 -6.89 11.39 6.53
N VAL A 190 -6.22 11.40 7.69
CA VAL A 190 -6.79 11.63 9.03
C VAL A 190 -6.20 12.88 9.68
N PHE A 191 -6.88 13.42 10.70
CA PHE A 191 -6.33 14.47 11.56
C PHE A 191 -5.21 13.91 12.44
N THR A 192 -4.18 14.70 12.70
CA THR A 192 -3.01 14.30 13.50
C THR A 192 -3.13 14.66 14.99
N ARG A 193 -4.14 15.45 15.36
CA ARG A 193 -4.49 15.77 16.76
C ARG A 193 -5.86 15.24 17.13
N LYS A 194 -5.96 14.60 18.29
CA LYS A 194 -7.22 14.08 18.84
C LYS A 194 -8.30 15.17 18.98
N ALA A 195 -7.94 16.36 19.47
CA ALA A 195 -8.89 17.47 19.58
C ALA A 195 -9.49 17.91 18.23
N ALA A 196 -8.74 17.78 17.12
CA ALA A 196 -9.25 18.09 15.79
C ALA A 196 -10.30 17.06 15.34
N THR A 197 -10.10 15.78 15.67
CA THR A 197 -11.11 14.74 15.50
C THR A 197 -12.36 15.01 16.34
N ASP A 198 -12.23 15.48 17.59
CA ASP A 198 -13.38 15.84 18.42
C ASP A 198 -14.19 17.01 17.82
N VAL A 199 -13.49 18.06 17.37
CA VAL A 199 -14.11 19.20 16.66
C VAL A 199 -14.82 18.73 15.40
N SER A 200 -14.16 17.89 14.58
CA SER A 200 -14.75 17.29 13.39
C SER A 200 -16.00 16.48 13.73
N TYR A 201 -15.96 15.66 14.79
CA TYR A 201 -17.11 14.88 15.23
C TYR A 201 -18.29 15.78 15.58
N ILE A 202 -18.08 16.80 16.42
CA ILE A 202 -19.16 17.71 16.85
C ILE A 202 -19.72 18.50 15.65
N ALA A 203 -18.86 18.97 14.75
CA ALA A 203 -19.29 19.69 13.54
C ALA A 203 -20.12 18.80 12.60
N ASN A 204 -19.72 17.53 12.43
CA ASN A 204 -20.43 16.56 11.62
C ASN A 204 -21.73 16.07 12.30
N ALA A 205 -21.75 15.99 13.63
CA ALA A 205 -22.97 15.69 14.37
C ALA A 205 -24.03 16.79 14.21
N ARG A 206 -23.60 18.06 14.24
CA ARG A 206 -24.48 19.21 13.94
C ARG A 206 -25.09 19.10 12.54
N LEU A 207 -24.28 18.70 11.55
CA LEU A 207 -24.74 18.51 10.17
C LEU A 207 -25.78 17.39 10.08
N LEU A 208 -25.50 16.24 10.69
CA LEU A 208 -26.42 15.10 10.73
C LEU A 208 -27.76 15.43 11.41
N LEU A 209 -27.75 16.19 12.51
CA LEU A 209 -28.97 16.63 13.18
C LEU A 209 -29.84 17.52 12.28
N ALA A 210 -29.23 18.26 11.35
CA ALA A 210 -29.95 19.07 10.35
C ALA A 210 -30.50 18.24 9.17
N MET A 211 -30.10 16.97 9.04
CA MET A 211 -30.50 16.05 7.96
C MET A 211 -31.57 15.03 8.40
N SER A 212 -32.17 15.19 9.58
CA SER A 212 -32.99 14.16 10.26
C SER A 212 -34.17 13.60 9.45
N GLY A 213 -34.64 14.35 8.44
CA GLY A 213 -35.71 13.91 7.52
C GLY A 213 -35.29 12.80 6.53
N ARG A 214 -34.00 12.71 6.20
CA ARG A 214 -33.44 11.71 5.25
C ARG A 214 -32.38 10.82 5.88
N VAL A 215 -31.83 11.24 7.00
CA VAL A 215 -30.83 10.49 7.73
C VAL A 215 -31.32 10.23 9.14
N TYR A 216 -31.12 9.02 9.65
CA TYR A 216 -31.26 8.71 11.06
C TYR A 216 -29.86 8.71 11.71
N PRO A 217 -29.48 9.74 12.47
CA PRO A 217 -28.15 9.83 13.06
C PRO A 217 -27.96 8.83 14.20
N GLN A 218 -26.80 8.16 14.21
CA GLN A 218 -26.38 7.25 15.27
C GLN A 218 -25.01 7.71 15.80
N PHE A 219 -24.99 8.32 16.98
CA PHE A 219 -23.78 8.90 17.56
C PHE A 219 -23.03 7.87 18.40
N ALA A 220 -22.04 7.21 17.81
CA ALA A 220 -21.20 6.24 18.50
C ALA A 220 -20.04 6.94 19.21
N THR A 221 -20.10 7.02 20.54
CA THR A 221 -19.06 7.67 21.36
C THR A 221 -19.15 7.26 22.83
N HIS A 222 -18.00 7.05 23.47
CA HIS A 222 -17.92 6.90 24.94
C HIS A 222 -17.47 8.19 25.63
N ASN A 223 -17.29 9.27 24.87
CA ASN A 223 -16.84 10.56 25.41
C ASN A 223 -18.05 11.39 25.88
N ALA A 224 -18.13 11.63 27.19
CA ALA A 224 -19.27 12.33 27.80
C ALA A 224 -19.40 13.78 27.31
N HIS A 225 -18.30 14.50 27.06
CA HIS A 225 -18.35 15.85 26.50
C HIS A 225 -18.97 15.83 25.09
N THR A 226 -18.56 14.88 24.23
CA THR A 226 -19.16 14.71 22.91
C THR A 226 -20.65 14.41 23.00
N ALA A 227 -21.07 13.51 23.90
CA ALA A 227 -22.48 13.19 24.10
C ALA A 227 -23.30 14.40 24.58
N ALA A 228 -22.77 15.15 25.55
CA ALA A 228 -23.38 16.38 26.04
C ALA A 228 -23.52 17.44 24.95
N ALA A 229 -22.48 17.64 24.12
CA ALA A 229 -22.54 18.56 22.99
C ALA A 229 -23.62 18.18 21.97
N VAL A 230 -23.74 16.89 21.64
CA VAL A 230 -24.81 16.38 20.75
C VAL A 230 -26.19 16.63 21.35
N LEU A 231 -26.40 16.30 22.62
CA LEU A 231 -27.67 16.56 23.31
C LEU A 231 -28.03 18.04 23.32
N HIS A 232 -27.05 18.90 23.61
CA HIS A 232 -27.26 20.34 23.61
C HIS A 232 -27.66 20.86 22.22
N MET A 233 -26.98 20.41 21.15
CA MET A 233 -27.32 20.78 19.78
C MET A 233 -28.69 20.25 19.33
N ALA A 234 -29.09 19.07 19.80
CA ALA A 234 -30.37 18.47 19.46
C ALA A 234 -31.57 19.11 20.20
N GLY A 235 -31.33 19.78 21.33
CA GLY A 235 -32.37 20.38 22.16
C GLY A 235 -33.40 19.36 22.62
N ALA A 236 -34.68 19.57 22.28
CA ALA A 236 -35.77 18.63 22.57
C ALA A 236 -35.94 17.53 21.51
N GLY A 237 -35.24 17.59 20.37
CA GLY A 237 -35.30 16.58 19.33
C GLY A 237 -34.77 15.23 19.83
N ARG A 238 -35.41 14.13 19.42
CA ARG A 238 -35.05 12.75 19.83
C ARG A 238 -35.02 11.78 18.65
N ASP A 239 -34.98 12.28 17.42
CA ASP A 239 -34.90 11.47 16.20
C ASP A 239 -33.44 11.12 15.85
N PHE A 240 -32.76 10.49 16.80
CA PHE A 240 -31.41 9.94 16.70
C PHE A 240 -31.21 8.89 17.80
N GLU A 241 -30.08 8.18 17.79
CA GLU A 241 -29.64 7.34 18.91
C GLU A 241 -28.17 7.59 19.26
N PHE A 242 -27.78 7.23 20.47
CA PHE A 242 -26.38 7.02 20.81
C PHE A 242 -26.00 5.56 20.63
N GLN A 243 -24.70 5.30 20.43
CA GLN A 243 -24.19 3.93 20.42
C GLN A 243 -22.93 3.78 21.26
N ARG A 244 -22.78 2.58 21.85
CA ARG A 244 -21.58 2.17 22.58
C ARG A 244 -21.18 0.76 22.19
N LEU A 245 -19.95 0.42 22.52
CA LEU A 245 -19.48 -0.96 22.51
C LEU A 245 -19.98 -1.73 23.74
N HIS A 246 -20.22 -3.03 23.56
CA HIS A 246 -20.46 -3.94 24.68
C HIS A 246 -19.25 -3.96 25.63
N GLY A 247 -19.50 -3.98 26.94
CA GLY A 247 -18.46 -3.94 27.98
C GLY A 247 -17.77 -2.59 28.19
N MET A 248 -18.15 -1.52 27.46
CA MET A 248 -17.53 -0.20 27.57
C MET A 248 -18.56 0.93 27.60
N GLY A 249 -18.31 1.96 28.42
CA GLY A 249 -19.16 3.17 28.52
C GLY A 249 -20.56 2.94 29.10
N GLU A 250 -20.74 1.91 29.94
CA GLU A 250 -22.05 1.53 30.47
C GLU A 250 -22.66 2.65 31.32
N ALA A 251 -21.88 3.19 32.28
CA ALA A 251 -22.33 4.26 33.16
C ALA A 251 -22.81 5.51 32.40
N LEU A 252 -22.09 5.91 31.35
CA LEU A 252 -22.49 7.04 30.50
C LEU A 252 -23.82 6.74 29.80
N HIS A 253 -23.96 5.58 29.18
CA HIS A 253 -25.14 5.27 28.39
C HIS A 253 -26.37 4.93 29.22
N ASP A 254 -26.19 4.32 30.39
CA ASP A 254 -27.26 4.13 31.37
C ASP A 254 -27.79 5.50 31.83
N HIS A 255 -26.91 6.49 32.04
CA HIS A 255 -27.30 7.87 32.34
C HIS A 255 -28.02 8.53 31.14
N LEU A 256 -27.46 8.46 29.93
CA LEU A 256 -28.09 9.01 28.72
C LEU A 256 -29.50 8.43 28.53
N HIS A 257 -29.64 7.12 28.71
CA HIS A 257 -30.92 6.43 28.56
C HIS A 257 -31.93 6.86 29.62
N ALA A 258 -31.57 6.72 30.90
CA ALA A 258 -32.49 6.95 32.03
C ALA A 258 -32.81 8.43 32.26
N ALA A 259 -31.81 9.32 32.17
CA ALA A 259 -31.96 10.73 32.51
C ALA A 259 -32.28 11.63 31.30
N CYS A 260 -31.78 11.30 30.10
CA CYS A 260 -31.97 12.15 28.92
C CYS A 260 -33.05 11.61 27.95
N GLY A 261 -33.53 10.39 28.16
CA GLY A 261 -34.60 9.76 27.37
C GLY A 261 -34.20 9.51 25.91
N VAL A 262 -32.91 9.23 25.67
CA VAL A 262 -32.38 8.92 24.33
C VAL A 262 -32.18 7.42 24.16
N ARG A 263 -32.36 6.94 22.93
CA ARG A 263 -32.06 5.55 22.57
C ARG A 263 -30.56 5.30 22.65
N SER A 264 -30.20 4.10 23.08
CA SER A 264 -28.82 3.65 23.12
C SER A 264 -28.71 2.25 22.54
N ARG A 265 -27.96 2.12 21.44
CA ARG A 265 -27.66 0.85 20.80
C ARG A 265 -26.28 0.33 21.21
N ILE A 266 -26.20 -0.94 21.58
CA ILE A 266 -24.98 -1.62 21.98
C ILE A 266 -24.43 -2.40 20.78
N TYR A 267 -23.23 -2.03 20.33
CA TYR A 267 -22.46 -2.78 19.35
C TYR A 267 -21.82 -3.99 20.05
N ALA A 268 -22.28 -5.19 19.71
CA ALA A 268 -21.95 -6.43 20.39
C ALA A 268 -21.14 -7.37 19.48
N PRO A 269 -19.84 -7.55 19.76
CA PRO A 269 -19.00 -8.51 19.05
C PRO A 269 -19.45 -9.95 19.35
N VAL A 270 -19.52 -10.79 18.32
CA VAL A 270 -19.94 -12.19 18.39
C VAL A 270 -19.03 -13.03 17.50
N GLY A 271 -18.32 -13.98 18.08
CA GLY A 271 -17.49 -14.92 17.34
C GLY A 271 -16.75 -15.88 18.28
N ALA A 272 -15.92 -16.74 17.71
CA ALA A 272 -15.09 -17.66 18.50
C ALA A 272 -14.00 -16.89 19.26
N HIS A 273 -13.47 -17.49 20.32
CA HIS A 273 -12.38 -16.88 21.11
C HIS A 273 -11.13 -16.61 20.25
N GLU A 274 -10.85 -17.45 19.24
CA GLU A 274 -9.71 -17.29 18.33
C GLU A 274 -9.83 -16.04 17.46
N ASP A 275 -11.03 -15.74 16.95
CA ASP A 275 -11.30 -14.56 16.12
C ASP A 275 -11.27 -13.25 16.94
N LEU A 276 -11.52 -13.36 18.25
CA LEU A 276 -11.55 -12.20 19.14
C LEU A 276 -10.17 -11.60 19.39
N LEU A 277 -9.09 -12.38 19.40
CA LEU A 277 -7.75 -11.92 19.81
C LEU A 277 -7.17 -10.87 18.86
N ALA A 278 -7.24 -11.10 17.55
CA ALA A 278 -6.77 -10.15 16.53
C ALA A 278 -7.53 -8.81 16.61
N TYR A 279 -8.84 -8.90 16.84
CA TYR A 279 -9.71 -7.76 17.05
C TYR A 279 -9.44 -7.04 18.39
N LEU A 280 -9.11 -7.78 19.45
CA LEU A 280 -8.97 -7.26 20.81
C LEU A 280 -7.82 -6.27 20.93
N VAL A 281 -6.68 -6.49 20.28
CA VAL A 281 -5.53 -5.56 20.34
C VAL A 281 -5.93 -4.17 19.85
N ARG A 282 -6.55 -4.08 18.67
CA ARG A 282 -7.02 -2.80 18.12
C ARG A 282 -8.09 -2.17 19.02
N ARG A 283 -8.95 -2.99 19.63
CA ARG A 283 -9.99 -2.50 20.54
C ARG A 283 -9.43 -1.97 21.86
N LEU A 284 -8.37 -2.58 22.37
CA LEU A 284 -7.61 -2.11 23.52
C LEU A 284 -6.87 -0.81 23.19
N LEU A 285 -6.30 -0.66 21.99
CA LEU A 285 -5.65 0.59 21.57
C LEU A 285 -6.64 1.76 21.49
N GLU A 286 -7.86 1.54 20.98
CA GLU A 286 -8.90 2.58 20.87
C GLU A 286 -9.25 3.22 22.22
N ASN A 287 -9.35 2.41 23.28
CA ASN A 287 -9.82 2.87 24.59
C ASN A 287 -8.70 2.99 25.65
N GLY A 288 -7.56 2.36 25.41
CA GLY A 288 -6.40 2.33 26.31
C GLY A 288 -5.31 3.34 25.97
N ALA A 289 -5.37 4.02 24.83
CA ALA A 289 -4.42 5.11 24.55
C ALA A 289 -4.50 6.24 25.60
N ASN A 290 -3.38 6.86 25.95
CA ASN A 290 -3.32 7.95 26.95
C ASN A 290 -4.23 9.15 26.61
N SER A 291 -4.54 9.33 25.32
CA SER A 291 -5.44 10.38 24.83
C SER A 291 -6.92 9.96 24.79
N SER A 292 -7.22 8.71 25.16
CA SER A 292 -8.58 8.18 25.20
C SER A 292 -9.32 8.65 26.44
N PHE A 293 -10.60 9.01 26.26
CA PHE A 293 -11.46 9.46 27.36
C PHE A 293 -11.67 8.37 28.41
N VAL A 294 -11.79 7.11 27.99
CA VAL A 294 -12.02 5.97 28.90
C VAL A 294 -10.81 5.75 29.80
N ASN A 295 -9.59 5.95 29.30
CA ASN A 295 -8.38 5.88 30.12
C ASN A 295 -8.34 7.05 31.12
N GLN A 296 -8.55 8.28 30.64
CA GLN A 296 -8.49 9.49 31.46
C GLN A 296 -9.54 9.56 32.58
N ILE A 297 -10.74 9.00 32.39
CA ILE A 297 -11.80 9.04 33.41
C ILE A 297 -11.58 8.04 34.55
N ILE A 298 -10.77 7.00 34.32
CA ILE A 298 -10.40 6.01 35.34
C ILE A 298 -9.16 6.46 36.10
N ASP A 299 -8.36 7.36 35.51
CA ASP A 299 -7.20 7.96 36.13
C ASP A 299 -7.60 9.01 37.19
N GLU A 300 -7.48 8.66 38.47
CA GLU A 300 -7.81 9.54 39.60
C GLU A 300 -6.90 10.79 39.67
N ASP A 301 -5.77 10.80 38.98
CA ASP A 301 -4.86 11.95 38.91
C ASP A 301 -5.29 12.99 37.86
N VAL A 302 -6.24 12.68 36.98
CA VAL A 302 -6.74 13.61 35.94
C VAL A 302 -8.00 14.35 36.43
N PRO A 303 -7.96 15.68 36.57
CA PRO A 303 -9.13 16.44 37.01
C PRO A 303 -10.32 16.32 36.04
N PRO A 304 -11.57 16.24 36.54
CA PRO A 304 -12.76 16.17 35.68
C PRO A 304 -12.87 17.33 34.68
N GLU A 305 -12.37 18.53 35.03
CA GLU A 305 -12.34 19.70 34.16
C GLU A 305 -11.45 19.50 32.93
N GLU A 306 -10.37 18.72 33.06
CA GLU A 306 -9.46 18.42 31.94
C GLU A 306 -10.09 17.40 30.98
N VAL A 307 -10.76 16.40 31.55
CA VAL A 307 -11.53 15.37 30.82
C VAL A 307 -12.72 16.00 30.07
N ALA A 308 -13.39 16.98 30.70
CA ALA A 308 -14.51 17.72 30.15
C ALA A 308 -14.12 18.98 29.37
N ALA A 309 -12.83 19.25 29.15
CA ALA A 309 -12.39 20.48 28.50
C ALA A 309 -12.82 20.56 27.02
N ASP A 310 -13.24 21.76 26.62
CA ASP A 310 -13.74 22.04 25.27
C ASP A 310 -12.65 21.80 24.19
N PRO A 311 -12.88 20.87 23.23
CA PRO A 311 -11.94 20.63 22.14
C PRO A 311 -11.77 21.84 21.21
N PHE A 312 -12.76 22.75 21.10
CA PHE A 312 -12.65 23.98 20.32
C PHE A 312 -11.63 24.94 20.93
N GLU A 313 -11.62 25.09 22.26
CA GLU A 313 -10.58 25.86 22.94
C GLU A 313 -9.20 25.23 22.77
N LYS A 314 -9.10 23.89 22.87
CA LYS A 314 -7.83 23.17 22.64
C LYS A 314 -7.27 23.45 21.24
N ILE A 315 -8.13 23.50 20.22
CA ILE A 315 -7.72 23.85 18.85
C ILE A 315 -7.42 25.34 18.70
N ALA A 316 -8.23 26.23 19.28
CA ALA A 316 -7.99 27.67 19.24
C ALA A 316 -6.63 28.04 19.88
N ARG A 317 -6.28 27.41 21.01
CA ARG A 317 -4.98 27.57 21.67
C ARG A 317 -3.81 27.06 20.82
N ALA A 318 -4.03 26.04 19.99
CA ALA A 318 -3.00 25.53 19.07
C ALA A 318 -2.68 26.54 17.94
N GLY A 319 -3.57 27.50 17.65
CA GLY A 319 -3.33 28.57 16.68
C GLY A 319 -2.94 28.03 15.30
N ALA A 320 -1.77 28.43 14.80
CA ALA A 320 -1.25 27.93 13.52
C ALA A 320 -0.75 26.47 13.56
N GLN A 321 -0.55 25.89 14.74
CA GLN A 321 -0.05 24.53 14.94
C GLN A 321 -1.18 23.51 15.10
N ILE A 322 -2.21 23.57 14.24
CA ILE A 322 -3.35 22.66 14.28
C ILE A 322 -2.92 21.19 14.06
N ALA A 323 -1.90 20.96 13.22
CA ALA A 323 -1.29 19.65 13.09
C ALA A 323 -0.44 19.31 14.34
N ASN A 324 -0.32 18.02 14.66
CA ASN A 324 0.53 17.57 15.76
C ASN A 324 2.02 17.70 15.37
N PRO A 325 2.84 18.51 16.09
CA PRO A 325 4.24 18.72 15.75
C PRO A 325 5.12 17.48 15.96
N LEU A 326 4.65 16.50 16.74
CA LEU A 326 5.36 15.24 16.96
C LEU A 326 5.16 14.23 15.83
N ILE A 327 4.22 14.49 14.91
CA ILE A 327 3.92 13.59 13.79
C ILE A 327 4.53 14.21 12.53
N VAL A 328 5.65 13.63 12.12
CA VAL A 328 6.40 14.09 10.95
C VAL A 328 5.62 13.76 9.68
N ARG A 329 5.45 14.75 8.80
CA ARG A 329 4.78 14.56 7.51
C ARG A 329 5.60 13.63 6.61
N PRO A 330 4.98 12.88 5.68
CA PRO A 330 5.72 11.94 4.85
C PRO A 330 6.88 12.55 4.04
N PRO A 331 6.75 13.75 3.43
CA PRO A 331 7.88 14.40 2.73
C PRO A 331 9.05 14.78 3.65
N ASP A 332 8.77 15.00 4.94
CA ASP A 332 9.72 15.52 5.93
C ASP A 332 10.27 14.41 6.83
N LEU A 333 10.01 13.12 6.52
CA LEU A 333 10.26 11.97 7.39
C LEU A 333 11.70 11.88 7.91
N PHE A 334 12.67 12.40 7.15
CA PHE A 334 14.09 12.39 7.50
C PHE A 334 14.59 13.75 8.02
N GLY A 335 13.68 14.66 8.39
CA GLY A 335 13.98 15.96 8.97
C GLY A 335 14.79 16.87 8.05
N GLU A 336 15.70 17.64 8.64
CA GLU A 336 16.59 18.55 7.90
C GLU A 336 17.65 17.82 7.08
N ARG A 337 17.87 16.52 7.34
CA ARG A 337 18.91 15.75 6.66
C ARG A 337 18.61 15.61 5.17
N ARG A 338 17.38 15.22 4.82
CA ARG A 338 16.92 15.13 3.42
C ARG A 338 15.41 15.09 3.33
N ARG A 339 14.88 15.49 2.17
CA ARG A 339 13.47 15.26 1.82
C ARG A 339 13.24 13.79 1.42
N ASN A 340 12.11 13.21 1.84
CA ASN A 340 11.67 11.89 1.38
C ASN A 340 11.18 11.95 -0.07
N SER A 341 11.32 10.85 -0.81
CA SER A 341 10.78 10.69 -2.16
C SER A 341 9.25 10.82 -2.20
N LYS A 342 8.73 11.45 -3.25
CA LYS A 342 7.28 11.55 -3.50
C LYS A 342 6.73 10.20 -3.98
N GLY A 343 5.68 9.71 -3.32
CA GLY A 343 4.87 8.61 -3.85
C GLY A 343 3.46 9.02 -4.21
N TYR A 344 2.61 8.01 -4.42
CA TYR A 344 1.26 8.15 -4.95
C TYR A 344 0.32 7.20 -4.22
N ASP A 345 -0.88 7.68 -3.91
CA ASP A 345 -1.97 6.83 -3.47
C ASP A 345 -2.65 6.21 -4.69
N LEU A 346 -2.38 4.93 -4.95
CA LEU A 346 -2.94 4.21 -6.09
C LEU A 346 -4.40 3.76 -5.85
N ALA A 347 -4.93 3.95 -4.63
CA ALA A 347 -6.33 3.74 -4.32
C ALA A 347 -7.18 5.00 -4.52
N ASP A 348 -6.55 6.18 -4.62
CA ASP A 348 -7.25 7.43 -4.95
C ASP A 348 -7.58 7.47 -6.46
N PRO A 349 -8.87 7.50 -6.84
CA PRO A 349 -9.29 7.54 -8.24
C PRO A 349 -8.76 8.78 -8.98
N LEU A 350 -8.59 9.92 -8.31
CA LEU A 350 -8.11 11.15 -8.93
C LEU A 350 -6.61 11.06 -9.23
N THR A 351 -5.82 10.65 -8.23
CA THR A 351 -4.39 10.37 -8.41
C THR A 351 -4.16 9.34 -9.52
N MET A 352 -4.96 8.26 -9.56
CA MET A 352 -4.86 7.25 -10.62
C MET A 352 -5.24 7.78 -11.99
N ALA A 353 -6.26 8.64 -12.11
CA ALA A 353 -6.64 9.26 -13.37
C ALA A 353 -5.51 10.17 -13.90
N ASP A 354 -4.91 10.98 -13.03
CA ASP A 354 -3.80 11.86 -13.38
C ASP A 354 -2.56 11.06 -13.82
N LEU A 355 -2.20 10.01 -13.08
CA LEU A 355 -1.09 9.12 -13.43
C LEU A 355 -1.29 8.41 -14.77
N LYS A 356 -2.49 7.88 -15.02
CA LYS A 356 -2.84 7.26 -16.31
C LYS A 356 -2.74 8.27 -17.44
N SER A 357 -3.31 9.46 -17.25
CA SER A 357 -3.27 10.54 -18.24
C SER A 357 -1.84 10.94 -18.59
N ALA A 358 -0.99 11.12 -17.57
CA ALA A 358 0.42 11.45 -17.75
C ALA A 358 1.22 10.36 -18.47
N ARG A 359 0.82 9.08 -18.35
CA ARG A 359 1.44 7.95 -19.05
C ARG A 359 0.95 7.75 -20.48
N THR A 360 -0.18 8.34 -20.88
CA THR A 360 -0.77 8.16 -22.21
C THR A 360 0.22 8.51 -23.34
N ALA A 361 1.01 9.58 -23.16
CA ALA A 361 2.02 9.99 -24.14
C ALA A 361 3.12 8.93 -24.38
N PHE A 362 3.28 8.00 -23.44
CA PHE A 362 4.29 6.95 -23.46
C PHE A 362 3.73 5.56 -23.76
N ALA A 363 2.44 5.42 -24.04
CA ALA A 363 1.81 4.13 -24.30
C ALA A 363 2.35 3.45 -25.57
N SER A 364 2.60 4.25 -26.62
CA SER A 364 3.14 3.79 -27.91
C SER A 364 4.50 4.39 -28.26
N HIS A 365 5.13 5.08 -27.30
CA HIS A 365 6.45 5.67 -27.51
C HIS A 365 7.49 4.57 -27.77
N VAL A 366 8.46 4.86 -28.64
CA VAL A 366 9.58 3.97 -28.97
C VAL A 366 10.86 4.66 -28.54
N TRP A 367 11.45 4.18 -27.44
CA TRP A 367 12.69 4.75 -26.90
C TRP A 367 13.92 4.26 -27.67
N ARG A 368 15.05 4.93 -27.48
CA ARG A 368 16.34 4.54 -28.04
C ARG A 368 17.42 4.62 -26.97
N ALA A 369 18.28 3.61 -26.90
CA ALA A 369 19.51 3.63 -26.12
C ALA A 369 20.72 3.46 -27.04
N CYS A 370 21.79 4.18 -26.77
CA CYS A 370 23.07 4.05 -27.45
C CYS A 370 24.20 4.45 -26.50
N PRO A 371 25.48 4.20 -26.85
CA PRO A 371 26.59 4.66 -26.04
C PRO A 371 26.55 6.18 -25.92
N LEU A 372 26.57 6.65 -24.67
CA LEU A 372 26.54 8.07 -24.35
C LEU A 372 27.86 8.45 -23.70
N ILE A 373 28.88 8.62 -24.55
CA ILE A 373 30.29 8.78 -24.17
C ILE A 373 30.78 10.22 -24.45
N ALA A 374 31.98 10.55 -23.98
CA ALA A 374 32.62 11.87 -24.14
C ALA A 374 33.37 12.05 -25.47
N ALA A 375 33.22 11.09 -26.38
CA ALA A 375 33.71 11.11 -27.75
C ALA A 375 32.55 10.81 -28.74
N PRO A 376 32.73 10.99 -30.06
CA PRO A 376 31.79 10.46 -31.03
C PRO A 376 31.66 8.94 -30.90
N ALA A 377 30.44 8.44 -30.78
CA ALA A 377 30.16 7.00 -30.70
C ALA A 377 30.08 6.35 -32.09
N ASP A 378 30.57 5.11 -32.19
CA ASP A 378 30.48 4.21 -33.34
C ASP A 378 29.93 2.84 -32.87
N PRO A 379 28.62 2.79 -32.53
CA PRO A 379 28.03 1.60 -31.92
C PRO A 379 27.78 0.48 -32.92
N LEU A 380 27.56 -0.71 -32.37
CA LEU A 380 27.06 -1.85 -33.12
C LEU A 380 25.65 -1.57 -33.69
N PRO A 381 25.21 -2.31 -34.73
CA PRO A 381 23.87 -2.19 -35.28
C PRO A 381 22.77 -2.33 -34.23
N GLU A 382 21.70 -1.57 -34.40
CA GLU A 382 20.57 -1.57 -33.46
C GLU A 382 19.84 -2.91 -33.43
N ARG A 383 19.38 -3.27 -32.24
CA ARG A 383 18.41 -4.35 -32.01
C ARG A 383 17.20 -3.84 -31.25
N ASP A 384 16.09 -4.56 -31.39
CA ASP A 384 14.85 -4.25 -30.70
C ASP A 384 14.92 -4.63 -29.21
N ILE A 385 14.29 -3.80 -28.38
CA ILE A 385 13.89 -4.11 -27.01
C ILE A 385 12.38 -4.30 -27.03
N VAL A 386 11.93 -5.47 -26.59
CA VAL A 386 10.51 -5.88 -26.60
C VAL A 386 9.97 -5.95 -25.18
N SER A 387 8.65 -5.85 -25.06
CA SER A 387 7.99 -5.98 -23.75
C SER A 387 8.04 -7.43 -23.28
N PRO A 388 8.42 -7.71 -22.02
CA PRO A 388 8.36 -9.07 -21.50
C PRO A 388 6.92 -9.59 -21.35
N ALA A 389 5.94 -8.68 -21.24
CA ALA A 389 4.52 -9.03 -21.12
C ALA A 389 3.91 -9.34 -22.49
N ASP A 390 4.46 -8.75 -23.55
CA ASP A 390 4.08 -9.00 -24.93
C ASP A 390 5.30 -8.83 -25.87
N PRO A 391 6.00 -9.93 -26.21
CA PRO A 391 7.21 -9.88 -27.04
C PRO A 391 6.96 -9.41 -28.48
N ALA A 392 5.71 -9.31 -28.93
CA ALA A 392 5.35 -8.68 -30.20
C ALA A 392 5.33 -7.14 -30.10
N CYS A 393 5.23 -6.60 -28.89
CA CYS A 393 5.24 -5.16 -28.64
C CYS A 393 6.67 -4.66 -28.47
N ARG A 394 7.13 -3.84 -29.41
CA ARG A 394 8.41 -3.14 -29.29
C ARG A 394 8.32 -1.98 -28.31
N VAL A 395 9.27 -1.92 -27.39
CA VAL A 395 9.46 -0.82 -26.43
C VAL A 395 10.43 0.20 -26.98
N GLY A 396 11.50 -0.25 -27.64
CA GLY A 396 12.53 0.64 -28.15
C GLY A 396 13.60 -0.08 -28.96
N HIS A 397 14.71 0.62 -29.19
CA HIS A 397 15.90 0.10 -29.84
C HIS A 397 17.13 0.35 -28.97
N VAL A 398 18.10 -0.56 -29.01
CA VAL A 398 19.42 -0.34 -28.41
C VAL A 398 20.50 -0.55 -29.46
N ALA A 399 21.40 0.43 -29.59
CA ALA A 399 22.70 0.26 -30.23
C ALA A 399 23.71 -0.04 -29.13
N GLU A 400 24.38 -1.19 -29.19
CA GLU A 400 25.34 -1.59 -28.17
C GLU A 400 26.74 -1.02 -28.45
N SER A 401 27.53 -0.85 -27.40
CA SER A 401 28.86 -0.25 -27.47
C SER A 401 29.81 -1.16 -28.24
N SER A 402 30.49 -0.61 -29.25
CA SER A 402 31.55 -1.33 -29.94
C SER A 402 32.84 -1.36 -29.09
N PRO A 403 33.83 -2.21 -29.43
CA PRO A 403 35.15 -2.13 -28.80
C PRO A 403 35.81 -0.75 -28.91
N ALA A 404 35.53 -0.02 -30.02
CA ALA A 404 36.04 1.35 -30.20
C ALA A 404 35.36 2.34 -29.25
N ASP A 405 34.06 2.19 -29.00
CA ASP A 405 33.35 2.99 -28.00
C ASP A 405 33.89 2.76 -26.59
N VAL A 406 34.15 1.50 -26.23
CA VAL A 406 34.70 1.14 -24.91
C VAL A 406 36.06 1.78 -24.71
N GLU A 407 36.96 1.68 -25.71
CA GLU A 407 38.28 2.30 -25.66
C GLU A 407 38.20 3.83 -25.58
N ALA A 408 37.32 4.45 -26.37
CA ALA A 408 37.11 5.89 -26.34
C ALA A 408 36.56 6.35 -24.98
N ALA A 409 35.61 5.61 -24.41
CA ALA A 409 35.06 5.91 -23.10
C ALA A 409 36.11 5.83 -21.99
N LEU A 410 36.93 4.78 -21.97
CA LEU A 410 38.05 4.62 -21.03
C LEU A 410 39.07 5.75 -21.17
N SER A 411 39.41 6.14 -22.40
CA SER A 411 40.37 7.21 -22.67
C SER A 411 39.88 8.61 -22.29
N CYS A 412 38.57 8.86 -22.37
CA CYS A 412 37.98 10.16 -22.08
C CYS A 412 37.37 10.28 -20.67
N ALA A 413 37.32 9.19 -19.90
CA ALA A 413 36.79 9.21 -18.55
C ALA A 413 37.65 10.08 -17.63
N ALA A 414 37.01 10.88 -16.79
CA ALA A 414 37.69 11.74 -15.83
C ALA A 414 36.99 11.73 -14.46
N PRO A 415 37.74 11.78 -13.34
CA PRO A 415 37.19 12.07 -12.03
C PRO A 415 36.48 13.42 -12.00
N TRP A 416 35.51 13.57 -11.10
CA TRP A 416 34.74 14.79 -11.00
C TRP A 416 35.40 15.78 -10.04
N ALA A 417 36.17 16.72 -10.60
CA ALA A 417 36.90 17.73 -9.84
C ALA A 417 36.03 18.80 -9.14
N ALA A 418 34.71 18.77 -9.31
CA ALA A 418 33.81 19.73 -8.68
C ALA A 418 33.78 19.52 -7.16
N PRO A 419 33.67 20.56 -6.32
CA PRO A 419 33.58 20.41 -4.86
C PRO A 419 32.37 19.58 -4.43
N VAL A 420 32.45 18.91 -3.28
CA VAL A 420 31.38 18.04 -2.76
C VAL A 420 30.02 18.74 -2.68
N ALA A 421 30.00 20.04 -2.33
CA ALA A 421 28.78 20.83 -2.27
C ALA A 421 28.09 20.95 -3.65
N GLU A 422 28.87 21.12 -4.72
CA GLU A 422 28.38 21.19 -6.08
C GLU A 422 27.89 19.82 -6.58
N ARG A 423 28.68 18.76 -6.35
CA ARG A 423 28.30 17.38 -6.70
C ARG A 423 26.98 16.99 -6.03
N ALA A 424 26.86 17.24 -4.73
CA ALA A 424 25.64 16.99 -3.97
C ALA A 424 24.44 17.81 -4.50
N ALA A 425 24.66 19.08 -4.86
CA ALA A 425 23.61 19.90 -5.46
C ALA A 425 23.15 19.38 -6.84
N VAL A 426 24.06 18.83 -7.65
CA VAL A 426 23.71 18.17 -8.92
C VAL A 426 22.87 16.92 -8.68
N LEU A 427 23.26 16.05 -7.73
CA LEU A 427 22.48 14.85 -7.41
C LEU A 427 21.09 15.20 -6.87
N GLN A 428 20.97 16.24 -6.07
CA GLN A 428 19.67 16.75 -5.62
C GLN A 428 18.80 17.22 -6.80
N ARG A 429 19.37 17.97 -7.76
CA ARG A 429 18.66 18.37 -8.98
C ARG A 429 18.24 17.16 -9.84
N ALA A 430 19.09 16.15 -9.94
CA ALA A 430 18.75 14.90 -10.63
C ALA A 430 17.55 14.21 -9.96
N SER A 431 17.49 14.23 -8.63
CA SER A 431 16.35 13.66 -7.88
C SER A 431 15.04 14.38 -8.21
N ASP A 432 15.09 15.70 -8.37
CA ASP A 432 13.91 16.51 -8.74
C ASP A 432 13.51 16.27 -10.20
N LEU A 433 14.48 16.07 -11.10
CA LEU A 433 14.21 15.68 -12.49
C LEU A 433 13.59 14.28 -12.60
N PHE A 434 13.99 13.33 -11.77
CA PHE A 434 13.38 11.99 -11.73
C PHE A 434 11.92 12.08 -11.28
N GLU A 435 11.61 12.88 -10.24
CA GLU A 435 10.23 13.12 -9.82
C GLU A 435 9.42 13.87 -10.90
N ALA A 436 10.03 14.83 -11.61
CA ALA A 436 9.38 15.57 -12.69
C ALA A 436 9.07 14.69 -13.92
N HIS A 437 9.88 13.66 -14.16
CA HIS A 437 9.71 12.70 -15.25
C HIS A 437 9.14 11.34 -14.80
N ALA A 438 8.57 11.26 -13.60
CA ALA A 438 8.09 10.00 -13.02
C ALA A 438 7.11 9.23 -13.92
N ALA A 439 6.22 9.92 -14.64
CA ALA A 439 5.29 9.25 -15.56
C ALA A 439 5.99 8.50 -16.71
N GLU A 440 7.05 9.08 -17.28
CA GLU A 440 7.87 8.44 -18.31
C GLU A 440 8.65 7.26 -17.73
N LEU A 441 9.28 7.45 -16.56
CA LEU A 441 10.06 6.42 -15.88
C LEU A 441 9.18 5.24 -15.44
N HIS A 442 7.96 5.48 -14.96
CA HIS A 442 6.98 4.43 -14.68
C HIS A 442 6.57 3.68 -15.95
N ALA A 443 6.40 4.38 -17.09
CA ALA A 443 6.05 3.74 -18.35
C ALA A 443 7.19 2.83 -18.85
N LEU A 444 8.44 3.30 -18.78
CA LEU A 444 9.63 2.51 -19.08
C LEU A 444 9.74 1.30 -18.15
N ALA A 445 9.66 1.48 -16.84
CA ALA A 445 9.75 0.37 -15.87
C ALA A 445 8.69 -0.71 -16.10
N ALA A 446 7.46 -0.32 -16.46
CA ALA A 446 6.40 -1.27 -16.78
C ALA A 446 6.61 -1.97 -18.13
N ARG A 447 6.92 -1.22 -19.19
CA ARG A 447 7.00 -1.74 -20.57
C ARG A 447 8.30 -2.49 -20.85
N GLU A 448 9.42 -2.01 -20.34
CA GLU A 448 10.75 -2.62 -20.54
C GLU A 448 11.02 -3.73 -19.54
N ALA A 449 10.75 -3.51 -18.25
CA ALA A 449 11.12 -4.43 -17.17
C ALA A 449 9.95 -5.23 -16.58
N GLY A 450 8.73 -5.05 -17.10
CA GLY A 450 7.56 -5.83 -16.68
C GLY A 450 7.01 -5.48 -15.30
N LYS A 451 7.33 -4.29 -14.76
CA LYS A 451 6.96 -3.91 -13.38
C LYS A 451 5.51 -3.43 -13.25
N THR A 452 4.81 -3.92 -12.22
CA THR A 452 3.46 -3.47 -11.88
C THR A 452 3.47 -2.02 -11.38
N TRP A 453 2.29 -1.40 -11.28
CA TRP A 453 2.16 -0.02 -10.81
C TRP A 453 2.83 0.26 -9.45
N PRO A 454 2.61 -0.53 -8.38
CA PRO A 454 3.31 -0.33 -7.11
C PRO A 454 4.83 -0.47 -7.24
N ASP A 455 5.29 -1.42 -8.06
CA ASP A 455 6.71 -1.66 -8.30
C ASP A 455 7.37 -0.49 -9.07
N CYS A 456 6.66 0.10 -10.03
CA CYS A 456 7.11 1.28 -10.77
C CYS A 456 7.29 2.50 -9.84
N VAL A 457 6.30 2.75 -8.96
CA VAL A 457 6.39 3.85 -7.99
C VAL A 457 7.55 3.63 -7.03
N SER A 458 7.69 2.41 -6.51
CA SER A 458 8.77 2.06 -5.59
C SER A 458 10.16 2.23 -6.23
N GLU A 459 10.33 1.78 -7.48
CA GLU A 459 11.57 1.93 -8.25
C GLU A 459 12.01 3.39 -8.39
N VAL A 460 11.12 4.27 -8.83
CA VAL A 460 11.46 5.70 -9.01
C VAL A 460 11.75 6.35 -7.66
N ARG A 461 10.97 6.03 -6.63
CA ARG A 461 11.19 6.53 -5.27
C ARG A 461 12.55 6.12 -4.73
N GLU A 462 12.93 4.86 -4.88
CA GLU A 462 14.21 4.34 -4.42
C GLU A 462 15.39 5.01 -5.15
N ALA A 463 15.28 5.25 -6.46
CA ALA A 463 16.27 6.00 -7.23
C ALA A 463 16.43 7.45 -6.72
N VAL A 464 15.32 8.13 -6.47
CA VAL A 464 15.28 9.48 -5.88
C VAL A 464 15.88 9.49 -4.49
N ASP A 465 15.54 8.51 -3.66
CA ASP A 465 16.06 8.38 -2.30
C ASP A 465 17.58 8.14 -2.30
N PHE A 466 18.12 7.32 -3.22
CA PHE A 466 19.56 7.16 -3.37
C PHE A 466 20.27 8.47 -3.73
N LEU A 467 19.73 9.22 -4.70
CA LEU A 467 20.30 10.52 -5.11
C LEU A 467 20.35 11.50 -3.93
N ARG A 468 19.25 11.62 -3.19
CA ARG A 468 19.14 12.52 -2.02
C ARG A 468 20.01 12.02 -0.87
N TYR A 469 20.02 10.72 -0.60
CA TYR A 469 20.80 10.14 0.47
C TYR A 469 22.30 10.31 0.24
N TYR A 470 22.82 9.97 -0.93
CA TYR A 470 24.26 10.07 -1.20
C TYR A 470 24.73 11.52 -1.35
N ALA A 471 23.88 12.43 -1.81
CA ALA A 471 24.18 13.86 -1.80
C ALA A 471 24.49 14.36 -0.37
N GLU A 472 23.63 14.01 0.59
CA GLU A 472 23.75 14.50 1.97
C GLU A 472 24.82 13.72 2.74
N ALA A 473 24.94 12.40 2.53
CA ALA A 473 26.02 11.61 3.11
C ALA A 473 27.40 12.13 2.69
N ALA A 474 27.58 12.55 1.43
CA ALA A 474 28.83 13.14 0.98
C ALA A 474 29.09 14.52 1.63
N ARG A 475 28.06 15.36 1.80
CA ARG A 475 28.22 16.64 2.53
C ARG A 475 28.62 16.43 3.99
N GLU A 476 28.03 15.44 4.65
CA GLU A 476 28.34 15.08 6.04
C GLU A 476 29.79 14.56 6.19
N GLN A 477 30.26 13.78 5.22
CA GLN A 477 31.64 13.29 5.19
C GLN A 477 32.66 14.38 4.85
N GLY A 478 32.27 15.37 4.04
CA GLY A 478 33.15 16.44 3.57
C GLY A 478 33.94 16.05 2.31
N GLU A 479 34.87 16.92 1.92
CA GLU A 479 35.71 16.67 0.74
C GLU A 479 36.67 15.50 1.01
N GLY A 480 36.75 14.56 0.07
CA GLY A 480 37.64 13.41 0.12
C GLY A 480 38.32 13.19 -1.23
N GLU A 481 39.42 12.46 -1.24
CA GLU A 481 40.08 12.11 -2.51
C GLU A 481 39.30 11.00 -3.22
N PRO A 482 38.88 11.21 -4.48
CA PRO A 482 38.26 10.15 -5.26
C PRO A 482 39.29 9.05 -5.53
N ARG A 483 38.79 7.83 -5.71
CA ARG A 483 39.65 6.72 -6.16
C ARG A 483 40.06 6.91 -7.62
N GLY A 484 39.15 7.42 -8.44
CA GLY A 484 39.39 7.66 -9.87
C GLY A 484 38.17 7.32 -10.71
N ILE A 485 38.29 6.34 -11.62
CA ILE A 485 37.22 5.87 -12.50
C ILE A 485 36.60 4.58 -11.96
N PHE A 486 35.29 4.60 -11.74
CA PHE A 486 34.50 3.44 -11.34
C PHE A 486 33.74 2.86 -12.52
N THR A 487 33.76 1.53 -12.65
CA THR A 487 32.79 0.82 -13.51
C THR A 487 31.58 0.41 -12.68
N CYS A 488 30.39 0.89 -13.04
CA CYS A 488 29.13 0.52 -12.39
C CYS A 488 28.34 -0.43 -13.30
N ILE A 489 28.15 -1.68 -12.86
CA ILE A 489 27.41 -2.71 -13.58
C ILE A 489 26.14 -3.05 -12.79
N SER A 490 24.98 -2.77 -13.39
CA SER A 490 23.69 -2.88 -12.73
C SER A 490 22.83 -4.04 -13.28
N PRO A 491 21.90 -4.58 -12.47
CA PRO A 491 21.02 -5.66 -12.89
C PRO A 491 19.77 -5.12 -13.58
N TRP A 492 19.02 -6.02 -14.22
CA TRP A 492 17.75 -5.71 -14.91
C TRP A 492 16.54 -5.62 -13.97
N ASN A 493 16.63 -6.15 -12.75
CA ASN A 493 15.47 -6.30 -11.87
C ASN A 493 15.15 -5.03 -11.06
N PHE A 494 16.11 -4.11 -10.92
CA PHE A 494 15.93 -2.73 -10.45
C PHE A 494 16.69 -1.81 -11.40
N PRO A 495 16.21 -1.69 -12.65
CA PRO A 495 16.99 -1.13 -13.75
C PRO A 495 17.16 0.39 -13.65
N LEU A 496 16.41 1.06 -12.79
CA LEU A 496 16.57 2.47 -12.46
C LEU A 496 17.15 2.65 -11.07
N ALA A 497 16.61 1.98 -10.05
CA ALA A 497 16.98 2.24 -8.65
C ALA A 497 18.42 1.84 -8.33
N ILE A 498 18.80 0.58 -8.56
CA ILE A 498 20.16 0.10 -8.28
C ILE A 498 21.15 0.75 -9.25
N PHE A 499 20.78 0.88 -10.53
CA PHE A 499 21.59 1.60 -11.52
C PHE A 499 21.95 3.01 -11.04
N THR A 500 20.95 3.78 -10.61
CA THR A 500 21.15 5.14 -10.10
C THR A 500 21.92 5.15 -8.78
N GLY A 501 21.63 4.21 -7.87
CA GLY A 501 22.29 4.15 -6.55
C GLY A 501 23.79 3.94 -6.65
N GLN A 502 24.25 2.98 -7.47
CA GLN A 502 25.67 2.72 -7.71
C GLN A 502 26.37 3.97 -8.27
N ILE A 503 25.78 4.58 -9.31
CA ILE A 503 26.32 5.76 -9.98
C ILE A 503 26.36 6.96 -9.03
N ALA A 504 25.26 7.22 -8.31
CA ALA A 504 25.14 8.35 -7.40
C ALA A 504 26.18 8.30 -6.27
N ALA A 505 26.43 7.12 -5.69
CA ALA A 505 27.45 6.95 -4.67
C ALA A 505 28.87 7.26 -5.19
N ALA A 506 29.21 6.75 -6.38
CA ALA A 506 30.50 6.99 -7.01
C ALA A 506 30.70 8.47 -7.37
N LEU A 507 29.67 9.11 -7.97
CA LEU A 507 29.69 10.52 -8.32
C LEU A 507 29.75 11.44 -7.09
N ALA A 508 29.00 11.13 -6.03
CA ALA A 508 28.99 11.94 -4.80
C ALA A 508 30.39 12.04 -4.17
N THR A 509 31.16 10.96 -4.27
CA THR A 509 32.54 10.84 -3.77
C THR A 509 33.61 11.30 -4.79
N GLY A 510 33.20 11.93 -5.90
CA GLY A 510 34.11 12.57 -6.86
C GLY A 510 34.68 11.66 -7.94
N ASN A 511 34.24 10.40 -8.01
CA ASN A 511 34.73 9.46 -9.03
C ASN A 511 34.07 9.73 -10.39
N GLY A 512 34.79 9.42 -11.47
CA GLY A 512 34.20 9.25 -12.79
C GLY A 512 33.52 7.88 -12.89
N VAL A 513 32.54 7.72 -13.77
CA VAL A 513 31.71 6.52 -13.86
C VAL A 513 31.54 6.07 -15.31
N LEU A 514 31.87 4.79 -15.54
CA LEU A 514 31.53 4.02 -16.73
C LEU A 514 30.34 3.11 -16.37
N ALA A 515 29.14 3.52 -16.79
CA ALA A 515 27.90 2.85 -16.43
C ALA A 515 27.51 1.82 -17.51
N LYS A 516 27.43 0.55 -17.11
CA LYS A 516 27.00 -0.57 -17.96
C LYS A 516 25.70 -1.17 -17.41
N PRO A 517 24.53 -0.90 -18.03
CA PRO A 517 23.28 -1.50 -17.62
C PRO A 517 23.16 -2.97 -18.08
N ALA A 518 22.21 -3.72 -17.52
CA ALA A 518 21.84 -5.05 -18.03
C ALA A 518 21.32 -4.98 -19.48
N GLU A 519 21.53 -6.03 -20.26
CA GLU A 519 21.15 -6.07 -21.69
C GLU A 519 19.63 -5.98 -21.91
N ALA A 520 18.85 -6.39 -20.91
CA ALA A 520 17.40 -6.43 -20.95
C ALA A 520 16.74 -5.07 -20.67
N THR A 521 17.45 -4.13 -20.03
CA THR A 521 16.87 -2.85 -19.60
C THR A 521 17.74 -1.61 -19.92
N PRO A 522 18.21 -1.44 -21.17
CA PRO A 522 19.08 -0.32 -21.54
C PRO A 522 18.34 1.02 -21.72
N LEU A 523 17.03 1.03 -21.99
CA LEU A 523 16.27 2.23 -22.33
C LEU A 523 16.04 3.11 -21.09
N ILE A 524 15.62 2.51 -19.97
CA ILE A 524 15.47 3.24 -18.71
C ILE A 524 16.81 3.75 -18.16
N ALA A 525 17.90 2.99 -18.37
CA ALA A 525 19.25 3.42 -18.04
C ALA A 525 19.69 4.62 -18.89
N MET A 526 19.43 4.60 -20.20
CA MET A 526 19.66 5.74 -21.08
C MET A 526 18.93 6.97 -20.56
N ARG A 527 17.63 6.84 -20.26
CA ARG A 527 16.83 7.96 -19.77
C ARG A 527 17.35 8.51 -18.44
N ALA A 528 17.78 7.65 -17.53
CA ALA A 528 18.39 8.06 -16.26
C ALA A 528 19.67 8.88 -16.48
N VAL A 529 20.56 8.44 -17.38
CA VAL A 529 21.81 9.16 -17.68
C VAL A 529 21.56 10.49 -18.38
N GLU A 530 20.58 10.58 -19.29
CA GLU A 530 20.16 11.86 -19.87
C GLU A 530 19.73 12.86 -18.80
N LEU A 531 18.95 12.42 -17.81
CA LEU A 531 18.50 13.26 -16.70
C LEU A 531 19.65 13.65 -15.76
N LEU A 532 20.61 12.75 -15.50
CA LEU A 532 21.82 13.06 -14.73
C LEU A 532 22.68 14.12 -15.44
N HIS A 533 22.83 14.03 -16.76
CA HIS A 533 23.50 15.07 -17.54
C HIS A 533 22.73 16.39 -17.52
N ALA A 534 21.40 16.35 -17.69
CA ALA A 534 20.56 17.55 -17.59
C ALA A 534 20.65 18.21 -16.20
N ALA A 535 20.87 17.44 -15.14
CA ALA A 535 21.11 17.96 -13.79
C ALA A 535 22.47 18.66 -13.64
N GLY A 536 23.44 18.33 -14.50
CA GLY A 536 24.77 18.94 -14.54
C GLY A 536 25.95 17.99 -14.39
N VAL A 537 25.75 16.66 -14.44
CA VAL A 537 26.89 15.71 -14.45
C VAL A 537 27.62 15.83 -15.79
N PRO A 538 28.92 16.16 -15.83
CA PRO A 538 29.66 16.29 -17.10
C PRO A 538 29.73 14.97 -17.87
N ARG A 539 29.76 15.04 -19.22
CA ARG A 539 29.85 13.84 -20.09
C ARG A 539 31.11 13.00 -19.84
N ALA A 540 32.25 13.63 -19.58
CA ALA A 540 33.50 12.91 -19.25
C ALA A 540 33.46 12.23 -17.87
N VAL A 541 32.57 12.68 -16.99
CA VAL A 541 32.42 12.16 -15.62
C VAL A 541 31.44 10.98 -15.57
N LEU A 542 30.39 10.98 -16.38
CA LEU A 542 29.45 9.86 -16.48
C LEU A 542 29.26 9.48 -17.94
N GLN A 543 29.59 8.23 -18.26
CA GLN A 543 29.42 7.69 -19.60
C GLN A 543 28.59 6.41 -19.56
N LEU A 544 27.62 6.28 -20.46
CA LEU A 544 26.79 5.08 -20.60
C LEU A 544 27.32 4.18 -21.70
N LEU A 545 27.47 2.90 -21.39
CA LEU A 545 27.97 1.88 -22.29
C LEU A 545 27.01 0.68 -22.31
N PRO A 546 25.89 0.73 -23.06
CA PRO A 546 25.01 -0.42 -23.23
C PRO A 546 25.75 -1.54 -23.97
N GLY A 547 25.47 -2.81 -23.65
CA GLY A 547 26.07 -3.96 -24.34
C GLY A 547 26.10 -5.20 -23.47
N GLU A 548 26.68 -6.30 -23.96
CA GLU A 548 26.72 -7.56 -23.24
C GLU A 548 27.77 -7.56 -22.10
N GLY A 549 27.47 -8.27 -21.01
CA GLY A 549 28.39 -8.45 -19.89
C GLY A 549 29.69 -9.17 -20.28
N GLY A 550 29.61 -10.15 -21.19
CA GLY A 550 30.77 -10.93 -21.65
C GLY A 550 31.72 -10.15 -22.57
N THR A 551 31.29 -9.02 -23.12
CA THR A 551 32.09 -8.18 -24.03
C THR A 551 32.38 -6.83 -23.39
N VAL A 552 31.39 -5.94 -23.32
CA VAL A 552 31.53 -4.58 -22.75
C VAL A 552 31.86 -4.65 -21.26
N GLY A 553 31.12 -5.44 -20.48
CA GLY A 553 31.37 -5.57 -19.03
C GLY A 553 32.75 -6.15 -18.70
N ALA A 554 33.15 -7.20 -19.41
CA ALA A 554 34.46 -7.83 -19.24
C ALA A 554 35.61 -6.89 -19.65
N ALA A 555 35.46 -6.14 -20.74
CA ALA A 555 36.46 -5.17 -21.19
C ALA A 555 36.69 -4.07 -20.14
N LEU A 556 35.61 -3.50 -19.59
CA LEU A 556 35.70 -2.47 -18.56
C LEU A 556 36.33 -2.98 -17.26
N THR A 557 35.91 -4.15 -16.78
CA THR A 557 36.38 -4.72 -15.49
C THR A 557 37.78 -5.30 -15.54
N SER A 558 38.38 -5.37 -16.74
CA SER A 558 39.74 -5.88 -16.94
C SER A 558 40.73 -4.79 -17.37
N ASP A 559 40.32 -3.53 -17.50
CA ASP A 559 41.19 -2.46 -17.98
C ASP A 559 41.92 -1.76 -16.81
N PRO A 560 43.25 -1.58 -16.88
CA PRO A 560 44.05 -1.00 -15.81
C PRO A 560 43.77 0.50 -15.54
N ARG A 561 42.99 1.19 -16.39
CA ARG A 561 42.53 2.58 -16.16
C ARG A 561 41.32 2.68 -15.23
N VAL A 562 40.75 1.55 -14.82
CA VAL A 562 39.62 1.50 -13.88
C VAL A 562 40.15 1.33 -12.46
N ASP A 563 39.71 2.21 -11.56
CA ASP A 563 40.18 2.29 -10.18
C ASP A 563 39.24 1.61 -9.18
N GLY A 564 38.09 1.10 -9.65
CA GLY A 564 37.14 0.36 -8.82
C GLY A 564 35.93 -0.15 -9.60
N VAL A 565 35.25 -1.16 -9.06
CA VAL A 565 34.06 -1.74 -9.68
C VAL A 565 32.93 -1.85 -8.66
N CYS A 566 31.75 -1.37 -9.03
CA CYS A 566 30.51 -1.61 -8.30
C CYS A 566 29.60 -2.48 -9.16
N PHE A 567 29.36 -3.71 -8.70
CA PHE A 567 28.60 -4.73 -9.42
C PHE A 567 27.41 -5.17 -8.57
N THR A 568 26.26 -5.32 -9.22
CA THR A 568 25.12 -6.03 -8.64
C THR A 568 24.57 -7.03 -9.65
N GLY A 569 24.50 -8.30 -9.25
CA GLY A 569 24.08 -9.38 -10.14
C GLY A 569 24.38 -10.78 -9.60
N SER A 570 24.69 -11.74 -10.49
CA SER A 570 24.93 -13.12 -10.06
C SER A 570 26.26 -13.30 -9.32
N THR A 571 26.31 -14.23 -8.35
CA THR A 571 27.55 -14.61 -7.66
C THR A 571 28.61 -15.14 -8.62
N ALA A 572 28.22 -15.87 -9.66
CA ALA A 572 29.14 -16.39 -10.66
C ALA A 572 29.83 -15.26 -11.44
N THR A 573 29.08 -14.25 -11.85
CA THR A 573 29.61 -13.05 -12.54
C THR A 573 30.48 -12.22 -11.63
N ALA A 574 30.07 -11.97 -10.38
CA ALA A 574 30.90 -11.25 -9.39
C ALA A 574 32.26 -11.92 -9.19
N GLN A 575 32.30 -13.26 -9.12
CA GLN A 575 33.54 -14.02 -9.00
C GLN A 575 34.39 -13.96 -10.27
N ALA A 576 33.78 -13.89 -11.45
CA ALA A 576 34.51 -13.67 -12.70
C ALA A 576 35.17 -12.29 -12.73
N ILE A 577 34.43 -11.24 -12.35
CA ILE A 577 34.94 -9.87 -12.21
C ILE A 577 36.10 -9.83 -11.21
N ASN A 578 35.92 -10.40 -10.02
CA ASN A 578 36.96 -10.45 -8.99
C ASN A 578 38.29 -11.05 -9.51
N ARG A 579 38.21 -12.15 -10.27
CA ARG A 579 39.39 -12.77 -10.87
C ARG A 579 40.03 -11.90 -11.95
N ALA A 580 39.23 -11.24 -12.78
CA ALA A 580 39.74 -10.33 -13.81
C ALA A 580 40.45 -9.13 -13.18
N MET A 581 39.81 -8.47 -12.21
CA MET A 581 40.39 -7.34 -11.49
C MET A 581 41.72 -7.70 -10.82
N ALA A 582 41.78 -8.86 -10.14
CA ALA A 582 43.01 -9.31 -9.49
C ALA A 582 44.18 -9.59 -10.45
N GLN A 583 43.91 -9.73 -11.75
CA GLN A 583 44.94 -9.96 -12.78
C GLN A 583 45.43 -8.67 -13.43
N THR A 584 44.58 -7.65 -13.55
CA THR A 584 44.86 -6.50 -14.43
C THR A 584 44.74 -5.13 -13.78
N LEU A 585 43.95 -4.97 -12.71
CA LEU A 585 43.74 -3.69 -12.04
C LEU A 585 44.75 -3.47 -10.91
N ASP A 586 44.78 -2.25 -10.39
CA ASP A 586 45.54 -1.93 -9.18
C ASP A 586 45.08 -2.86 -8.02
N PRO A 587 46.02 -3.45 -7.24
CA PRO A 587 45.67 -4.30 -6.10
C PRO A 587 44.79 -3.66 -5.03
N LEU A 588 44.70 -2.32 -5.00
CA LEU A 588 43.86 -1.54 -4.09
C LEU A 588 42.51 -1.14 -4.71
N ALA A 589 42.25 -1.45 -5.97
CA ALA A 589 40.97 -1.17 -6.63
C ALA A 589 39.84 -1.96 -5.92
N PRO A 590 38.84 -1.28 -5.30
CA PRO A 590 37.80 -1.97 -4.57
C PRO A 590 36.78 -2.61 -5.52
N LEU A 591 36.32 -3.79 -5.13
CA LEU A 591 35.14 -4.43 -5.70
C LEU A 591 34.01 -4.38 -4.67
N ILE A 592 32.93 -3.67 -5.00
CA ILE A 592 31.65 -3.74 -4.28
C ILE A 592 30.76 -4.68 -5.06
N ALA A 593 30.48 -5.87 -4.54
CA ALA A 593 29.70 -6.89 -5.23
C ALA A 593 28.48 -7.32 -4.39
N GLU A 594 27.31 -6.81 -4.77
CA GLU A 594 26.03 -7.24 -4.21
C GLU A 594 25.45 -8.39 -5.06
N THR A 595 25.20 -9.54 -4.44
CA THR A 595 24.77 -10.75 -5.15
C THR A 595 23.43 -11.30 -4.67
N GLY A 596 23.00 -12.45 -5.19
CA GLY A 596 21.73 -13.07 -4.83
C GLY A 596 21.71 -13.69 -3.43
N GLY A 597 20.53 -14.06 -2.96
CA GLY A 597 20.31 -14.73 -1.68
C GLY A 597 19.29 -15.87 -1.75
N ILE A 598 19.42 -16.84 -0.84
CA ILE A 598 18.38 -17.82 -0.54
C ILE A 598 17.70 -17.34 0.75
N ASN A 599 16.76 -16.42 0.60
CA ASN A 599 16.14 -15.75 1.74
C ASN A 599 15.08 -16.65 2.38
N ALA A 600 15.12 -16.75 3.70
CA ALA A 600 14.20 -17.58 4.47
C ALA A 600 13.25 -16.73 5.32
N MET A 601 12.04 -17.23 5.54
CA MET A 601 11.08 -16.73 6.53
C MET A 601 10.70 -17.89 7.45
N ILE A 602 10.72 -17.65 8.76
CA ILE A 602 10.32 -18.63 9.78
C ILE A 602 9.02 -18.11 10.40
N VAL A 603 7.97 -18.94 10.39
CA VAL A 603 6.67 -18.64 10.97
C VAL A 603 6.37 -19.67 12.05
N ASP A 604 6.28 -19.20 13.30
CA ASP A 604 5.97 -20.02 14.46
C ASP A 604 4.48 -19.92 14.84
N SER A 605 4.04 -20.73 15.81
CA SER A 605 2.63 -20.78 16.21
C SER A 605 2.10 -19.54 16.93
N THR A 606 2.94 -18.53 17.18
CA THR A 606 2.53 -17.23 17.73
C THR A 606 2.17 -16.21 16.65
N ALA A 607 2.52 -16.49 15.39
CA ALA A 607 2.23 -15.61 14.28
C ALA A 607 0.72 -15.57 13.98
N LEU A 608 0.21 -14.37 13.64
CA LEU A 608 -1.13 -14.22 13.12
C LEU A 608 -1.19 -14.75 11.67
N PRO A 609 -1.97 -15.82 11.36
CA PRO A 609 -1.98 -16.44 10.05
C PRO A 609 -2.23 -15.48 8.88
N GLU A 610 -3.19 -14.56 9.06
CA GLU A 610 -3.61 -13.63 8.01
C GLU A 610 -2.55 -12.59 7.70
N GLN A 611 -1.72 -12.21 8.69
CA GLN A 611 -0.58 -11.34 8.45
C GLN A 611 0.56 -12.13 7.78
N ALA A 612 0.87 -13.32 8.30
CA ALA A 612 1.93 -14.17 7.74
C ALA A 612 1.67 -14.48 6.26
N VAL A 613 0.46 -14.89 5.88
CA VAL A 613 0.12 -15.22 4.48
C VAL A 613 0.25 -14.00 3.57
N ARG A 614 -0.20 -12.82 3.99
CA ARG A 614 -0.03 -11.57 3.20
C ARG A 614 1.45 -11.25 2.97
N ASP A 615 2.26 -11.36 4.01
CA ASP A 615 3.69 -11.07 3.96
C ASP A 615 4.44 -12.13 3.12
N ILE A 616 4.05 -13.40 3.19
CA ILE A 616 4.58 -14.49 2.36
C ILE A 616 4.29 -14.21 0.89
N LEU A 617 3.03 -13.91 0.52
CA LEU A 617 2.65 -13.64 -0.87
C LEU A 617 3.41 -12.45 -1.46
N ALA A 618 3.46 -11.33 -0.72
CA ALA A 618 4.20 -10.15 -1.14
C ALA A 618 5.70 -10.47 -1.30
N SER A 619 6.30 -11.12 -0.30
CA SER A 619 7.74 -11.41 -0.31
C SER A 619 8.15 -12.42 -1.38
N ALA A 620 7.32 -13.43 -1.67
CA ALA A 620 7.65 -14.50 -2.60
C ALA A 620 7.34 -14.13 -4.06
N PHE A 621 6.20 -13.47 -4.31
CA PHE A 621 5.63 -13.37 -5.66
C PHE A 621 5.57 -11.95 -6.22
N GLN A 622 5.71 -10.89 -5.40
CA GLN A 622 5.81 -9.53 -5.93
C GLN A 622 6.96 -9.41 -6.93
N SER A 623 6.74 -8.69 -8.03
CA SER A 623 7.66 -8.61 -9.17
C SER A 623 8.02 -9.98 -9.77
N ALA A 624 7.08 -10.94 -9.75
CA ALA A 624 7.30 -12.33 -10.13
C ALA A 624 8.45 -13.02 -9.36
N GLY A 625 8.69 -12.59 -8.12
CA GLY A 625 9.80 -13.07 -7.30
C GLY A 625 11.18 -12.66 -7.81
N GLN A 626 11.29 -11.68 -8.70
CA GLN A 626 12.56 -11.23 -9.30
C GLN A 626 13.30 -10.20 -8.44
N ARG A 627 13.16 -10.27 -7.11
CA ARG A 627 13.90 -9.42 -6.17
C ARG A 627 15.03 -10.22 -5.54
N CYS A 628 16.19 -9.61 -5.32
CA CYS A 628 17.27 -10.23 -4.55
C CYS A 628 16.83 -10.55 -3.11
N SER A 629 15.88 -9.78 -2.57
CA SER A 629 15.25 -9.94 -1.26
C SER A 629 14.03 -10.88 -1.24
N ALA A 630 13.59 -11.42 -2.38
CA ALA A 630 12.38 -12.23 -2.42
C ALA A 630 12.51 -13.50 -1.56
N LEU A 631 11.43 -13.87 -0.88
CA LEU A 631 11.33 -15.08 -0.07
C LEU A 631 11.52 -16.32 -0.95
N ARG A 632 12.49 -17.16 -0.59
CA ARG A 632 12.81 -18.42 -1.29
C ARG A 632 12.45 -19.66 -0.50
N VAL A 633 12.57 -19.60 0.82
CA VAL A 633 12.33 -20.74 1.71
C VAL A 633 11.44 -20.33 2.88
N LEU A 634 10.25 -20.92 2.96
CA LEU A 634 9.34 -20.74 4.07
C LEU A 634 9.47 -21.92 5.04
N TYR A 635 9.80 -21.65 6.29
CA TYR A 635 9.78 -22.62 7.39
C TYR A 635 8.55 -22.38 8.26
N LEU A 636 7.65 -23.36 8.29
CA LEU A 636 6.45 -23.34 9.13
C LEU A 636 6.65 -24.28 10.31
N GLN A 637 6.26 -23.83 11.51
CA GLN A 637 6.14 -24.72 12.64
C GLN A 637 5.03 -25.75 12.37
N ASN A 638 5.30 -27.01 12.75
CA ASN A 638 4.50 -28.17 12.31
C ASN A 638 3.03 -28.12 12.72
N ASP A 639 2.69 -27.53 13.88
CA ASP A 639 1.34 -27.44 14.43
C ASP A 639 0.44 -26.42 13.71
N ILE A 640 1.01 -25.49 12.94
CA ILE A 640 0.26 -24.47 12.16
C ILE A 640 0.40 -24.63 10.65
N ALA A 641 1.25 -25.55 10.19
CA ALA A 641 1.62 -25.67 8.78
C ALA A 641 0.41 -25.87 7.86
N ASP A 642 -0.48 -26.81 8.18
CA ASP A 642 -1.65 -27.12 7.34
C ASP A 642 -2.59 -25.92 7.19
N ARG A 643 -2.91 -25.24 8.30
CA ARG A 643 -3.78 -24.05 8.30
C ARG A 643 -3.17 -22.91 7.46
N ILE A 644 -1.87 -22.67 7.62
CA ILE A 644 -1.17 -21.62 6.86
C ILE A 644 -1.12 -21.98 5.37
N LEU A 645 -0.84 -23.24 5.02
CA LEU A 645 -0.79 -23.68 3.63
C LEU A 645 -2.16 -23.62 2.95
N GLU A 646 -3.24 -24.00 3.64
CA GLU A 646 -4.61 -23.86 3.13
C GLU A 646 -4.94 -22.40 2.80
N MET A 647 -4.69 -21.49 3.76
CA MET A 647 -4.92 -20.06 3.58
C MET A 647 -4.01 -19.47 2.50
N LEU A 648 -2.74 -19.87 2.45
CA LEU A 648 -1.78 -19.45 1.43
C LEU A 648 -2.25 -19.86 0.04
N PHE A 649 -2.66 -21.12 -0.15
CA PHE A 649 -3.09 -21.60 -1.46
C PHE A 649 -4.39 -20.94 -1.91
N GLY A 650 -5.34 -20.73 -1.00
CA GLY A 650 -6.56 -19.98 -1.31
C GLY A 650 -6.25 -18.52 -1.66
N ALA A 651 -5.32 -17.88 -0.98
CA ALA A 651 -4.92 -16.50 -1.27
C ALA A 651 -4.07 -16.39 -2.55
N MET A 652 -3.31 -17.42 -2.91
CA MET A 652 -2.66 -17.53 -4.21
C MET A 652 -3.68 -17.57 -5.35
N ASP A 653 -4.79 -18.31 -5.19
CA ASP A 653 -5.84 -18.41 -6.23
C ASP A 653 -6.48 -17.06 -6.56
N GLU A 654 -6.33 -16.07 -5.69
CA GLU A 654 -6.84 -14.73 -5.89
C GLU A 654 -5.89 -13.80 -6.68
N LEU A 655 -4.65 -14.21 -6.97
CA LEU A 655 -3.64 -13.39 -7.64
C LEU A 655 -3.90 -13.26 -9.15
N ALA A 656 -3.83 -12.02 -9.65
CA ALA A 656 -3.98 -11.72 -11.07
C ALA A 656 -2.61 -11.60 -11.75
N LEU A 657 -2.35 -12.51 -12.70
CA LEU A 657 -1.19 -12.46 -13.58
C LEU A 657 -1.58 -11.81 -14.91
N GLY A 658 -0.77 -10.90 -15.44
CA GLY A 658 -1.07 -10.27 -16.73
C GLY A 658 -0.20 -9.07 -17.08
N ASP A 659 -0.76 -8.20 -17.94
CA ASP A 659 -0.10 -6.97 -18.37
C ASP A 659 0.15 -6.05 -17.15
N PRO A 660 1.42 -5.75 -16.82
CA PRO A 660 1.76 -4.93 -15.66
C PRO A 660 1.31 -3.47 -15.78
N GLN A 661 0.86 -3.03 -16.96
CA GLN A 661 0.27 -1.71 -17.16
C GLN A 661 -1.16 -1.59 -16.63
N LEU A 662 -1.83 -2.72 -16.35
CA LEU A 662 -3.15 -2.73 -15.73
C LEU A 662 -3.02 -2.67 -14.21
N LEU A 663 -3.76 -1.78 -13.56
CA LEU A 663 -3.73 -1.64 -12.09
C LEU A 663 -4.14 -2.95 -11.37
N LYS A 664 -5.03 -3.75 -11.99
CA LYS A 664 -5.50 -5.03 -11.45
C LYS A 664 -4.47 -6.17 -11.49
N THR A 665 -3.32 -5.97 -12.13
CA THR A 665 -2.28 -7.00 -12.24
C THR A 665 -1.42 -7.00 -10.99
N ASP A 666 -1.37 -8.15 -10.30
CA ASP A 666 -0.52 -8.35 -9.12
C ASP A 666 0.88 -8.80 -9.51
N ILE A 667 0.97 -9.63 -10.55
CA ILE A 667 2.21 -10.29 -10.97
C ILE A 667 2.41 -10.10 -12.48
N GLY A 668 3.48 -9.38 -12.82
CA GLY A 668 3.95 -9.20 -14.19
C GLY A 668 4.74 -10.41 -14.72
N PRO A 669 5.32 -10.29 -15.92
CA PRO A 669 6.12 -11.34 -16.53
C PRO A 669 7.51 -11.46 -15.86
N LEU A 670 8.20 -12.56 -16.17
CA LEU A 670 9.65 -12.64 -16.03
C LEU A 670 10.34 -11.79 -17.10
N ILE A 671 11.61 -11.45 -16.89
CA ILE A 671 12.32 -10.50 -17.76
C ILE A 671 12.51 -10.99 -19.20
N ASP A 672 12.75 -12.29 -19.40
CA ASP A 672 13.03 -12.85 -20.72
C ASP A 672 12.67 -14.34 -20.84
N ALA A 673 12.84 -14.87 -22.05
CA ALA A 673 12.57 -16.27 -22.37
C ALA A 673 13.56 -17.25 -21.69
N GLU A 674 14.78 -16.83 -21.35
CA GLU A 674 15.75 -17.69 -20.67
C GLU A 674 15.35 -17.92 -19.22
N ALA A 675 15.00 -16.84 -18.49
CA ALA A 675 14.44 -16.90 -17.15
C ALA A 675 13.17 -17.76 -17.13
N GLN A 676 12.27 -17.56 -18.10
CA GLN A 676 11.06 -18.39 -18.24
C GLN A 676 11.40 -19.87 -18.38
N ARG A 677 12.29 -20.24 -19.31
CA ARG A 677 12.69 -21.65 -19.50
C ARG A 677 13.35 -22.25 -18.27
N SER A 678 14.28 -21.53 -17.64
CA SER A 678 15.02 -22.00 -16.47
C SER A 678 14.10 -22.26 -15.28
N ILE A 679 13.23 -21.31 -14.95
CA ILE A 679 12.28 -21.42 -13.83
C ILE A 679 11.24 -22.49 -14.12
N SER A 680 10.73 -22.57 -15.36
CA SER A 680 9.79 -23.63 -15.76
C SER A 680 10.40 -25.02 -15.60
N ALA A 681 11.65 -25.21 -16.03
CA ALA A 681 12.35 -26.48 -15.88
C ALA A 681 12.55 -26.86 -14.40
N TYR A 682 12.84 -25.89 -13.52
CA TYR A 682 12.95 -26.13 -12.08
C TYR A 682 11.61 -26.57 -11.46
N VAL A 683 10.51 -25.92 -11.85
CA VAL A 683 9.16 -26.27 -11.38
C VAL A 683 8.74 -27.65 -11.88
N GLU A 684 8.98 -27.96 -13.15
CA GLU A 684 8.65 -29.28 -13.73
C GLU A 684 9.49 -30.39 -13.10
N ALA A 685 10.78 -30.18 -12.83
CA ALA A 685 11.58 -31.14 -12.09
C ALA A 685 11.05 -31.39 -10.66
N ALA A 686 10.52 -30.37 -9.99
CA ALA A 686 9.87 -30.51 -8.69
C ALA A 686 8.52 -31.25 -8.78
N ARG A 687 7.76 -31.04 -9.86
CA ARG A 687 6.52 -31.77 -10.17
C ARG A 687 6.81 -33.26 -10.39
N ASP A 688 7.80 -33.58 -11.22
CA ASP A 688 8.22 -34.97 -11.51
C ASP A 688 8.71 -35.69 -10.25
N ALA A 689 9.33 -34.95 -9.33
CA ALA A 689 9.75 -35.46 -8.02
C ALA A 689 8.61 -35.54 -6.97
N GLY A 690 7.37 -35.18 -7.32
CA GLY A 690 6.23 -35.19 -6.40
C GLY A 690 6.28 -34.11 -5.30
N ARG A 691 7.10 -33.06 -5.47
CA ARG A 691 7.30 -31.98 -4.49
C ARG A 691 6.50 -30.71 -4.78
N LEU A 692 5.89 -30.58 -5.96
CA LEU A 692 5.06 -29.42 -6.29
C LEU A 692 3.75 -29.45 -5.51
N LEU A 693 3.55 -28.49 -4.61
CA LEU A 693 2.35 -28.40 -3.76
C LEU A 693 1.23 -27.59 -4.42
N LYS A 694 1.58 -26.48 -5.07
CA LYS A 694 0.63 -25.59 -5.75
C LYS A 694 1.33 -24.86 -6.91
N GLN A 695 0.61 -24.65 -8.00
CA GLN A 695 1.01 -23.73 -9.07
C GLN A 695 -0.21 -23.06 -9.69
N LEU A 696 -0.14 -21.76 -9.95
CA LEU A 696 -1.19 -21.04 -10.70
C LEU A 696 -1.01 -21.17 -12.21
N THR A 697 -2.09 -20.97 -12.96
CA THR A 697 -2.02 -20.91 -14.43
C THR A 697 -1.43 -19.57 -14.88
N ALA A 698 -0.40 -19.62 -15.72
CA ALA A 698 0.18 -18.42 -16.33
C ALA A 698 -0.48 -18.06 -17.67
N PRO A 699 -0.50 -16.76 -18.03
CA PRO A 699 -0.81 -16.32 -19.40
C PRO A 699 0.08 -17.02 -20.44
N ARG A 700 -0.49 -17.30 -21.62
CA ARG A 700 0.25 -17.92 -22.74
C ARG A 700 1.13 -16.93 -23.51
N GLN A 701 0.75 -15.66 -23.52
CA GLN A 701 1.48 -14.58 -24.17
C GLN A 701 2.42 -13.92 -23.15
N GLY A 702 3.64 -13.62 -23.56
CA GLY A 702 4.68 -13.09 -22.67
C GLY A 702 5.46 -14.15 -21.91
N PHE A 703 6.45 -13.70 -21.16
CA PHE A 703 7.39 -14.54 -20.44
C PHE A 703 6.88 -14.86 -19.03
N PHE A 704 5.72 -15.50 -18.91
CA PHE A 704 5.12 -15.82 -17.61
C PHE A 704 5.46 -17.23 -17.13
N VAL A 705 5.61 -17.37 -15.82
CA VAL A 705 5.54 -18.64 -15.09
C VAL A 705 4.60 -18.44 -13.90
N GLY A 706 3.70 -19.39 -13.67
CA GLY A 706 2.73 -19.29 -12.58
C GLY A 706 3.43 -19.42 -11.23
N PRO A 707 3.06 -18.60 -10.22
CA PRO A 707 3.50 -18.76 -8.83
C PRO A 707 3.41 -20.21 -8.38
N ALA A 708 4.53 -20.73 -7.87
CA ALA A 708 4.67 -22.13 -7.49
C ALA A 708 5.13 -22.25 -6.04
N VAL A 709 4.54 -23.18 -5.29
CA VAL A 709 4.99 -23.59 -3.96
C VAL A 709 5.50 -25.02 -4.05
N ILE A 710 6.73 -25.23 -3.64
CA ILE A 710 7.44 -26.51 -3.75
C ILE A 710 7.90 -26.94 -2.36
N ALA A 711 7.61 -28.18 -1.98
CA ALA A 711 8.15 -28.80 -0.79
C ALA A 711 9.68 -28.94 -0.92
N VAL A 712 10.39 -28.47 0.10
CA VAL A 712 11.83 -28.66 0.22
C VAL A 712 12.11 -30.15 0.44
N SER A 713 13.16 -30.65 -0.23
CA SER A 713 13.58 -32.06 -0.19
C SER A 713 14.22 -32.47 1.12
#